data_AF-A0A2D5WBA6-F1
#
_entry.id   AF-A0A2D5WBA6-F1
#
_cell.length_a   1.000
_cell.length_b   1.000
_cell.length_c   1.000
_cell.angle_alpha   90.00
_cell.angle_beta   90.00
_cell.angle_gamma   90.00
#
_symmetry.space_group_name_H-M   'P 1'
#
loop_
_entity.id
_entity.type
_entity.pdbx_description
1 polymer ?
#
loop_
_entity_poly.entity_id
_entity_poly.type
_entity_poly.pdbx_seq_one_letter_code
_entity_poly.pdbx_strand_id
1 'polypeptide(L)'
;MNQEVAWALQGLILATGIYLVLRFLRTTRGGGVLRGLAVAVLLLVFGLWGLAKLLVLEELDHILQSVSGYLVVILAILFQPELRRGITQLGDHPLLGRLVPTKRSDPVAEVVQAVLSMASRQRGALIAFERELSLEAYMENAVRVDSEVGRLILESVFHPGSALHDGAVVLRNGRVAAATCLFPLTENIEIAKSTGTRHRAALGLTEETDAITVTVSEETGGISIACRGQMARDIPPQQFEERLRATLEDGQAHSETGAAEQRSFSLTNFLKELFTRDLLRKAGACALAGTMLYLSHQDISISRDFSLRVTASGPVPGGRSHLGELALLLPGDDYHLLSPADGAMFEISVTGTRAQLDDLGIGLGGRLSISRDLAQAGGELPIETVRWSTGDWSEGVGLRARWKSNPTPKLEVGRFGRRRLELTPAQVQLDRSQLNPRYEIDPAGPSFNPTSVDVVGPAHLIPLLGSPKLPFLLEPLALDPTDSTDRHERLGLARDLAAEGFSLADGETINVTLELIPAKVLVGELEQEIALVCLDASTRHTPSDWSISEPSRIARFRIWAQGLFPKAEPGSPAHVQRTSAIREFAREHLRVFVDLADLPRGAATTGGTVPVHLTFARDWRSSLDLPEVAVDTRADLHVELVSETSVLLMGREPGESGAAPASLYPITPPSREQQ
;
A
#
# COMPACT_ATOMS: atom_id res chain seq x y z
N MET A 1 8.37 27.23 13.52
CA MET A 1 7.76 28.52 13.14
C MET A 1 6.27 28.29 12.98
N ASN A 2 5.39 29.11 13.57
CA ASN A 2 3.95 28.96 13.36
C ASN A 2 3.65 29.00 11.85
N GLN A 3 2.77 28.13 11.37
CA GLN A 3 2.47 27.99 9.93
C GLN A 3 2.04 29.33 9.31
N GLU A 4 1.25 30.14 10.04
CA GLU A 4 0.87 31.49 9.61
C GLU A 4 2.06 32.46 9.48
N VAL A 5 3.06 32.34 10.37
CA VAL A 5 4.26 33.19 10.32
C VAL A 5 5.15 32.80 9.14
N ALA A 6 5.24 31.51 8.83
CA ALA A 6 5.96 31.03 7.66
C ALA A 6 5.32 31.56 6.37
N TRP A 7 3.99 31.52 6.27
CA TRP A 7 3.25 32.04 5.12
C TRP A 7 3.40 33.55 4.94
N ALA A 8 3.26 34.32 6.03
CA ALA A 8 3.45 35.76 5.99
C ALA A 8 4.88 36.14 5.54
N LEU A 9 5.89 35.40 6.03
CA LEU A 9 7.29 35.62 5.66
C LEU A 9 7.55 35.29 4.19
N GLN A 10 7.02 34.17 3.67
CA GLN A 10 7.13 33.80 2.26
C GLN A 10 6.47 34.84 1.36
N GLY A 11 5.26 35.28 1.71
CA GLY A 11 4.53 36.32 0.98
C GLY A 11 5.31 37.62 0.90
N LEU A 12 5.89 38.06 2.02
CA LEU A 12 6.69 39.28 2.08
C LEU A 12 7.95 39.19 1.22
N ILE A 13 8.68 38.07 1.30
CA ILE A 13 9.90 37.84 0.53
C ILE A 13 9.60 37.83 -0.97
N LEU A 14 8.58 37.07 -1.40
CA LEU A 14 8.20 36.95 -2.81
C LEU A 14 7.69 38.27 -3.36
N ALA A 15 6.83 38.99 -2.63
CA ALA A 15 6.32 40.30 -3.03
C ALA A 15 7.45 41.32 -3.20
N THR A 16 8.45 41.30 -2.31
CA THR A 16 9.64 42.16 -2.41
C THR A 16 10.45 41.84 -3.65
N GLY A 17 10.67 40.56 -3.95
CA GLY A 17 11.36 40.13 -5.17
C GLY A 17 10.66 40.58 -6.45
N ILE A 18 9.35 40.33 -6.56
CA ILE A 18 8.54 40.75 -7.71
C ILE A 18 8.57 42.27 -7.88
N TYR A 19 8.42 43.02 -6.78
CA TYR A 19 8.47 44.48 -6.82
C TYR A 19 9.83 44.99 -7.34
N LEU A 20 10.94 44.40 -6.89
CA LEU A 20 12.28 44.76 -7.36
C LEU A 20 12.43 44.52 -8.87
N VAL A 21 11.97 43.38 -9.37
CA VAL A 21 11.99 43.06 -10.80
C VAL A 21 11.17 44.08 -11.60
N LEU A 22 9.92 44.35 -11.20
CA LEU A 22 9.03 45.30 -11.87
C LEU A 22 9.57 46.73 -11.86
N ARG A 23 10.22 47.15 -10.77
CA ARG A 23 10.89 48.46 -10.67
C ARG A 23 12.06 48.57 -11.66
N PHE A 24 12.84 47.50 -11.80
CA PHE A 24 13.99 47.47 -12.69
C PHE A 24 13.61 47.47 -14.18
N LEU A 25 12.61 46.67 -14.58
CA LEU A 25 12.09 46.63 -15.96
C LEU A 25 11.68 48.00 -16.50
N ARG A 26 11.28 48.93 -15.63
CA ARG A 26 10.78 50.26 -16.02
C ARG A 26 11.87 51.34 -16.09
N THR A 27 13.00 51.14 -15.43
CA THR A 27 14.01 52.20 -15.25
C THR A 27 15.01 52.26 -16.40
N THR A 28 14.91 51.37 -17.39
CA THR A 28 16.02 51.10 -18.31
C THR A 28 15.62 51.36 -19.76
N ARG A 29 15.87 52.59 -20.24
CA ARG A 29 15.96 52.94 -21.66
C ARG A 29 17.45 53.06 -22.02
N GLY A 30 18.03 52.03 -22.65
CA GLY A 30 19.42 52.08 -23.15
C GLY A 30 20.10 50.71 -23.27
N GLY A 31 20.89 50.51 -24.34
CA GLY A 31 21.47 49.22 -24.74
C GLY A 31 22.58 48.66 -23.85
N GLY A 32 23.18 49.45 -22.96
CA GLY A 32 24.19 48.96 -22.00
C GLY A 32 23.60 48.33 -20.72
N VAL A 33 22.29 48.49 -20.50
CA VAL A 33 21.65 48.19 -19.22
C VAL A 33 21.23 46.73 -19.08
N LEU A 34 21.17 45.99 -20.20
CA LEU A 34 20.78 44.58 -20.18
C LEU A 34 21.74 43.76 -19.31
N ARG A 35 23.07 43.92 -19.42
CA ARG A 35 24.03 43.19 -18.56
C ARG A 35 23.80 43.43 -17.07
N GLY A 36 23.54 44.68 -16.68
CA GLY A 36 23.22 45.02 -15.28
C GLY A 36 21.92 44.39 -14.80
N LEU A 37 20.92 44.31 -15.68
CA LEU A 37 19.64 43.65 -15.40
C LEU A 37 19.81 42.12 -15.24
N ALA A 38 20.59 41.47 -16.10
CA ALA A 38 20.87 40.03 -15.98
C ALA A 38 21.50 39.72 -14.63
N VAL A 39 22.56 40.45 -14.28
CA VAL A 39 23.31 40.21 -13.05
C VAL A 39 22.44 40.50 -11.82
N ALA A 40 21.63 41.56 -11.84
CA ALA A 40 20.71 41.88 -10.74
C ALA A 40 19.61 40.81 -10.59
N VAL A 41 19.01 40.35 -11.69
CA VAL A 41 17.97 39.30 -11.66
C VAL A 41 18.58 37.97 -11.22
N LEU A 42 19.78 37.61 -11.68
CA LEU A 42 20.50 36.42 -11.23
C LEU A 42 20.76 36.49 -9.73
N LEU A 43 21.38 37.57 -9.24
CA LEU A 43 21.67 37.74 -7.81
C LEU A 43 20.42 37.70 -6.96
N LEU A 44 19.33 38.32 -7.43
CA LEU A 44 18.04 38.29 -6.76
C LEU A 44 17.51 36.84 -6.66
N VAL A 45 17.45 36.11 -7.76
CA VAL A 45 16.89 34.74 -7.82
C VAL A 45 17.76 33.76 -7.02
N PHE A 46 19.09 33.82 -7.17
CA PHE A 46 20.01 32.99 -6.38
C PHE A 46 19.97 33.35 -4.89
N GLY A 47 19.85 34.64 -4.54
CA GLY A 47 19.70 35.08 -3.16
C GLY A 47 18.40 34.60 -2.53
N LEU A 48 17.28 34.71 -3.25
CA LEU A 48 15.97 34.18 -2.85
C LEU A 48 16.02 32.65 -2.66
N TRP A 49 16.70 31.94 -3.56
CA TRP A 49 16.84 30.49 -3.48
C TRP A 49 17.68 30.04 -2.27
N GLY A 50 18.80 30.70 -2.01
CA GLY A 50 19.61 30.47 -0.81
C GLY A 50 18.82 30.74 0.48
N LEU A 51 18.01 31.80 0.50
CA LEU A 51 17.18 32.15 1.64
C LEU A 51 16.05 31.13 1.87
N ALA A 52 15.44 30.61 0.79
CA ALA A 52 14.43 29.57 0.85
C ALA A 52 14.97 28.27 1.47
N LYS A 53 16.18 27.85 1.07
CA LYS A 53 16.84 26.66 1.62
C LYS A 53 17.26 26.85 3.08
N LEU A 54 17.78 28.02 3.44
CA LEU A 54 18.22 28.30 4.82
C LEU A 54 17.06 28.32 5.82
N LEU A 55 15.90 28.83 5.39
CA LEU A 55 14.70 28.96 6.24
C LEU A 55 13.70 27.80 6.09
N VAL A 56 14.02 26.78 5.28
CA VAL A 56 13.16 25.61 4.99
C VAL A 56 11.77 26.05 4.52
N LEU A 57 11.72 26.96 3.54
CA LEU A 57 10.48 27.50 2.98
C LEU A 57 10.07 26.68 1.74
N GLU A 58 9.30 25.60 1.97
CA GLU A 58 8.93 24.62 0.94
C GLU A 58 8.20 25.24 -0.26
N GLU A 59 7.23 26.11 -0.01
CA GLU A 59 6.45 26.79 -1.05
C GLU A 59 7.32 27.72 -1.91
N LEU A 60 8.24 28.46 -1.29
CA LEU A 60 9.13 29.37 -2.01
C LEU A 60 10.16 28.60 -2.85
N ASP A 61 10.71 27.50 -2.32
CA ASP A 61 11.63 26.63 -3.08
C ASP A 61 10.93 25.99 -4.29
N HIS A 62 9.67 25.56 -4.12
CA HIS A 62 8.87 25.00 -5.22
C HIS A 62 8.60 26.04 -6.32
N ILE A 63 8.16 27.26 -5.97
CA ILE A 63 7.96 28.34 -6.95
C ILE A 63 9.26 28.65 -7.70
N LEU A 64 10.38 28.78 -6.98
CA LEU A 64 11.67 29.10 -7.59
C LEU A 64 12.13 27.99 -8.55
N GLN A 65 11.97 26.71 -8.19
CA GLN A 65 12.30 25.59 -9.08
C GLN A 65 11.43 25.60 -10.34
N SER A 66 10.11 25.76 -10.20
CA SER A 66 9.16 25.77 -11.32
C SER A 66 9.40 26.93 -12.29
N VAL A 67 9.76 28.11 -11.79
CA VAL A 67 10.02 29.30 -12.61
C VAL A 67 11.45 29.33 -13.18
N SER A 68 12.43 28.73 -12.52
CA SER A 68 13.85 28.81 -12.93
C SER A 68 14.12 28.38 -14.37
N GLY A 69 13.47 27.30 -14.83
CA GLY A 69 13.63 26.80 -16.21
C GLY A 69 13.14 27.81 -17.24
N TYR A 70 11.93 28.35 -17.05
CA TYR A 70 11.39 29.38 -17.93
C TYR A 70 12.20 30.67 -17.87
N LEU A 71 12.70 31.04 -16.69
CA LEU A 71 13.54 32.22 -16.51
C LEU A 71 14.82 32.12 -17.33
N VAL A 72 15.49 30.97 -17.37
CA VAL A 72 16.70 30.76 -18.18
C VAL A 72 16.39 30.95 -19.67
N VAL A 73 15.26 30.42 -20.16
CA VAL A 73 14.85 30.58 -21.57
C VAL A 73 14.54 32.04 -21.89
N ILE A 74 13.75 32.71 -21.05
CA ILE A 74 13.43 34.13 -21.22
C ILE A 74 14.71 34.97 -21.20
N LEU A 75 15.63 34.68 -20.28
CA LEU A 75 16.93 35.35 -20.21
C LEU A 75 17.74 35.06 -21.48
N ALA A 76 17.85 33.81 -21.94
CA ALA A 76 18.57 33.49 -23.16
C ALA A 76 18.02 34.23 -24.40
N ILE A 77 16.70 34.33 -24.53
CA ILE A 77 16.03 35.08 -25.61
C ILE A 77 16.32 36.58 -25.47
N LEU A 78 16.14 37.13 -24.26
CA LEU A 78 16.35 38.54 -23.99
C LEU A 78 17.81 38.95 -24.23
N PHE A 79 18.77 38.09 -23.88
CA PHE A 79 20.22 38.31 -24.01
C PHE A 79 20.81 37.78 -25.31
N GLN A 80 19.98 37.26 -26.22
CA GLN A 80 20.44 36.78 -27.51
C GLN A 80 21.28 37.84 -28.28
N PRO A 81 20.89 39.13 -28.31
CA PRO A 81 21.69 40.18 -28.97
C PRO A 81 23.06 40.41 -28.29
N GLU A 82 23.12 40.35 -26.97
CA GLU A 82 24.31 40.63 -26.15
C GLU A 82 25.29 39.46 -26.16
N LEU A 83 24.80 38.21 -26.12
CA LEU A 83 25.63 37.02 -26.28
C LEU A 83 26.30 37.03 -27.66
N ARG A 84 25.53 37.38 -28.71
CA ARG A 84 26.08 37.57 -30.05
C ARG A 84 27.18 38.63 -30.07
N ARG A 85 26.94 39.81 -29.47
CA ARG A 85 27.93 40.90 -29.36
C ARG A 85 29.17 40.51 -28.53
N GLY A 86 28.97 39.79 -27.42
CA GLY A 86 30.05 39.34 -26.54
C GLY A 86 30.95 38.31 -27.19
N ILE A 87 30.40 37.36 -27.96
CA ILE A 87 31.18 36.38 -28.73
C ILE A 87 31.99 37.07 -29.83
N THR A 88 31.41 38.04 -30.54
CA THR A 88 32.15 38.82 -31.53
C THR A 88 33.29 39.64 -30.90
N GLN A 89 33.09 40.19 -29.70
CA GLN A 89 34.15 40.92 -28.98
C GLN A 89 35.22 40.00 -28.38
N LEU A 90 34.84 38.79 -27.94
CA LEU A 90 35.78 37.81 -27.39
C LEU A 90 36.66 37.18 -28.47
N GLY A 91 36.18 37.12 -29.72
CA GLY A 91 36.98 36.72 -30.89
C GLY A 91 38.10 37.71 -31.26
N ASP A 92 37.97 38.97 -30.86
CA ASP A 92 38.95 40.05 -31.09
C ASP A 92 39.96 40.21 -29.93
N HIS A 93 39.92 39.34 -28.91
CA HIS A 93 40.78 39.49 -27.73
C HIS A 93 42.26 39.15 -28.02
N PRO A 94 43.23 40.03 -27.67
CA PRO A 94 44.65 39.90 -28.03
C PRO A 94 45.37 38.65 -27.47
N LEU A 95 44.74 37.90 -26.55
CA LEU A 95 45.27 36.65 -26.02
C LEU A 95 45.22 35.49 -27.02
N LEU A 96 44.27 35.46 -27.97
CA LEU A 96 44.21 34.42 -29.02
C LEU A 96 45.13 34.72 -30.22
N GLY A 97 45.54 35.98 -30.42
CA GLY A 97 46.38 36.41 -31.55
C GLY A 97 47.85 36.01 -31.47
N ARG A 98 48.32 35.42 -30.35
CA ARG A 98 49.73 35.04 -30.15
C ARG A 98 50.16 33.78 -30.90
N LEU A 99 49.24 33.07 -31.57
CA LEU A 99 49.52 31.81 -32.27
C LEU A 99 49.77 31.97 -33.78
N VAL A 100 49.69 33.18 -34.34
CA VAL A 100 50.01 33.45 -35.74
C VAL A 100 50.93 34.68 -35.81
N PRO A 101 52.23 34.53 -36.17
CA PRO A 101 53.11 35.67 -36.37
C PRO A 101 52.80 36.28 -37.75
N THR A 102 51.69 36.99 -37.87
CA THR A 102 51.57 37.99 -38.93
C THR A 102 52.31 39.23 -38.47
N LYS A 103 53.18 39.73 -39.35
CA LYS A 103 53.93 40.97 -39.18
C LYS A 103 52.94 42.14 -39.16
N ARG A 104 52.23 42.32 -38.04
CA ARG A 104 51.24 43.37 -37.87
C ARG A 104 51.99 44.69 -37.72
N SER A 105 51.86 45.56 -38.72
CA SER A 105 52.33 46.95 -38.64
C SER A 105 51.61 47.63 -37.48
N ASP A 106 52.34 48.46 -36.73
CA ASP A 106 51.75 49.29 -35.69
C ASP A 106 50.75 50.26 -36.35
N PRO A 107 49.44 50.17 -36.07
CA PRO A 107 48.42 50.99 -36.73
C PRO A 107 48.64 52.48 -36.47
N VAL A 108 49.23 52.84 -35.32
CA VAL A 108 49.57 54.24 -35.02
C VAL A 108 50.70 54.72 -35.95
N ALA A 109 51.71 53.89 -36.18
CA ALA A 109 52.80 54.22 -37.10
C ALA A 109 52.30 54.41 -38.54
N GLU A 110 51.34 53.58 -38.99
CA GLU A 110 50.71 53.73 -40.30
C GLU A 110 49.90 55.02 -40.43
N VAL A 111 49.14 55.41 -39.39
CA VAL A 111 48.44 56.71 -39.35
C VAL A 111 49.42 57.86 -39.37
N VAL A 112 50.51 57.79 -38.59
CA VAL A 112 51.55 58.83 -38.56
C VAL A 112 52.13 59.04 -39.95
N GLN A 113 52.54 57.97 -40.62
CA GLN A 113 53.10 58.10 -41.97
C GLN A 113 52.08 58.65 -42.98
N ALA A 114 50.80 58.26 -42.88
CA ALA A 114 49.74 58.79 -43.73
C ALA A 114 49.52 60.29 -43.50
N VAL A 115 49.39 60.70 -42.24
CA VAL A 115 49.15 62.09 -41.83
C VAL A 115 50.30 62.98 -42.27
N LEU A 116 51.55 62.58 -42.03
CA LEU A 116 52.73 63.33 -42.46
C LEU A 116 52.81 63.46 -44.00
N SER A 117 52.50 62.40 -44.73
CA SER A 117 52.45 62.41 -46.21
C SER A 117 51.34 63.33 -46.72
N MET A 118 50.15 63.29 -46.12
CA MET A 118 49.02 64.15 -46.47
C MET A 118 49.31 65.63 -46.14
N ALA A 119 49.92 65.91 -44.99
CA ALA A 119 50.35 67.25 -44.58
C ALA A 119 51.34 67.86 -45.59
N SER A 120 52.35 67.09 -46.01
CA SER A 120 53.34 67.54 -47.01
C SER A 120 52.74 67.87 -48.39
N ARG A 121 51.56 67.31 -48.68
CA ARG A 121 50.83 67.50 -49.95
C ARG A 121 49.59 68.39 -49.79
N GLN A 122 49.40 69.00 -48.61
CA GLN A 122 48.23 69.82 -48.26
C GLN A 122 46.90 69.12 -48.56
N ARG A 123 46.82 67.82 -48.25
CA ARG A 123 45.59 67.03 -48.40
C ARG A 123 44.81 67.01 -47.10
N GLY A 124 43.59 67.53 -47.14
CA GLY A 124 42.69 67.55 -46.00
C GLY A 124 42.34 66.15 -45.52
N ALA A 125 42.47 65.91 -44.21
CA ALA A 125 42.13 64.63 -43.59
C ALA A 125 41.45 64.85 -42.24
N LEU A 126 40.56 63.93 -41.86
CA LEU A 126 39.90 63.90 -40.56
C LEU A 126 39.76 62.44 -40.11
N ILE A 127 40.53 62.05 -39.11
CA ILE A 127 40.61 60.67 -38.60
C ILE A 127 40.21 60.68 -37.13
N ALA A 128 39.24 59.86 -36.74
CA ALA A 128 38.81 59.68 -35.36
C ALA A 128 39.21 58.30 -34.83
N PHE A 129 39.75 58.25 -33.62
CA PHE A 129 40.04 57.04 -32.88
C PHE A 129 38.90 56.77 -31.90
N GLU A 130 38.16 55.68 -32.11
CA GLU A 130 37.14 55.20 -31.17
C GLU A 130 37.82 54.70 -29.88
N ARG A 131 37.23 55.08 -28.74
CA ARG A 131 37.72 54.71 -27.41
C ARG A 131 36.61 53.99 -26.63
N GLU A 132 36.24 54.45 -25.44
CA GLU A 132 35.26 53.75 -24.62
C GLU A 132 33.83 54.00 -25.09
N LEU A 133 33.55 55.21 -25.56
CA LEU A 133 32.28 55.54 -26.17
C LEU A 133 32.31 55.11 -27.63
N SER A 134 31.36 54.24 -27.99
CA SER A 134 31.26 53.74 -29.35
C SER A 134 30.79 54.81 -30.33
N LEU A 135 31.47 54.92 -31.48
CA LEU A 135 31.13 55.89 -32.52
C LEU A 135 30.14 55.34 -33.55
N GLU A 136 29.47 54.23 -33.24
CA GLU A 136 28.55 53.51 -34.15
C GLU A 136 27.43 54.42 -34.71
N ALA A 137 26.92 55.36 -33.92
CA ALA A 137 25.91 56.32 -34.35
C ALA A 137 26.39 57.23 -35.51
N TYR A 138 27.69 57.56 -35.57
CA TYR A 138 28.27 58.38 -36.64
C TYR A 138 28.70 57.53 -37.85
N MET A 139 28.65 56.19 -37.73
CA MET A 139 28.98 55.25 -38.79
C MET A 139 27.75 54.65 -39.49
N GLU A 140 26.53 54.97 -39.04
CA GLU A 140 25.29 54.39 -39.56
C GLU A 140 25.04 54.75 -41.04
N ASN A 141 25.30 56.01 -41.41
CA ASN A 141 25.13 56.51 -42.78
C ASN A 141 26.46 56.63 -43.55
N ALA A 142 27.54 56.07 -43.01
CA ALA A 142 28.89 56.13 -43.56
C ALA A 142 29.21 54.88 -44.41
N VAL A 143 30.22 54.96 -45.28
CA VAL A 143 30.67 53.78 -46.04
C VAL A 143 31.50 52.88 -45.13
N ARG A 144 31.02 51.67 -44.86
CA ARG A 144 31.77 50.65 -44.11
C ARG A 144 32.93 50.14 -44.95
N VAL A 145 34.15 50.26 -44.42
CA VAL A 145 35.38 49.83 -45.10
C VAL A 145 35.89 48.52 -44.50
N ASP A 146 35.92 48.43 -43.17
CA ASP A 146 36.42 47.30 -42.40
C ASP A 146 37.77 46.71 -42.88
N SER A 147 38.75 47.59 -43.12
CA SER A 147 40.09 47.19 -43.57
C SER A 147 41.15 47.34 -42.47
N GLU A 148 42.30 46.69 -42.65
CA GLU A 148 43.48 46.95 -41.80
C GLU A 148 43.95 48.41 -41.98
N VAL A 149 44.45 49.02 -40.89
CA VAL A 149 45.02 50.37 -40.97
C VAL A 149 46.34 50.30 -41.73
N GLY A 150 46.39 50.96 -42.89
CA GLY A 150 47.59 51.07 -43.69
C GLY A 150 47.70 52.47 -44.29
N ARG A 151 48.94 52.97 -44.39
CA ARG A 151 49.24 54.29 -44.95
C ARG A 151 48.57 54.52 -46.31
N LEU A 152 48.71 53.56 -47.22
CA LEU A 152 48.16 53.67 -48.58
C LEU A 152 46.63 53.72 -48.57
N ILE A 153 45.97 52.98 -47.67
CA ILE A 153 44.51 53.00 -47.55
C ILE A 153 44.04 54.38 -47.10
N LEU A 154 44.67 54.94 -46.06
CA LEU A 154 44.33 56.28 -45.57
C LEU A 154 44.60 57.36 -46.63
N GLU A 155 45.75 57.31 -47.31
CA GLU A 155 46.07 58.22 -48.41
C GLU A 155 45.08 58.11 -49.59
N SER A 156 44.57 56.91 -49.88
CA SER A 156 43.56 56.68 -50.92
C SER A 156 42.17 57.17 -50.53
N VAL A 157 41.78 57.02 -49.26
CA VAL A 157 40.51 57.54 -48.76
C VAL A 157 40.47 59.05 -48.89
N PHE A 158 41.52 59.75 -48.44
CA PHE A 158 41.62 61.21 -48.52
C PHE A 158 42.21 61.74 -49.84
N HIS A 159 42.22 60.93 -50.90
CA HIS A 159 42.65 61.42 -52.21
C HIS A 159 41.62 62.41 -52.77
N PRO A 160 42.02 63.62 -53.22
CA PRO A 160 41.08 64.59 -53.79
C PRO A 160 40.29 63.98 -54.96
N GLY A 161 38.96 64.07 -54.93
CA GLY A 161 38.07 63.51 -55.95
C GLY A 161 37.75 62.01 -55.77
N SER A 162 38.24 61.35 -54.72
CA SER A 162 37.80 60.00 -54.34
C SER A 162 36.38 60.02 -53.79
N ALA A 163 35.55 59.01 -54.06
CA ALA A 163 34.21 58.93 -53.47
C ALA A 163 34.20 58.89 -51.93
N LEU A 164 35.34 58.56 -51.29
CA LEU A 164 35.47 58.39 -49.84
C LEU A 164 36.08 59.60 -49.11
N HIS A 165 36.53 60.64 -49.82
CA HIS A 165 37.32 61.73 -49.22
C HIS A 165 36.49 62.77 -48.45
N ASP A 166 35.17 62.79 -48.68
CA ASP A 166 34.27 63.75 -48.06
C ASP A 166 33.75 63.20 -46.73
N GLY A 167 34.27 63.77 -45.64
CA GLY A 167 33.91 63.41 -44.27
C GLY A 167 35.10 62.89 -43.47
N ALA A 168 34.81 62.09 -42.46
CA ALA A 168 35.78 61.53 -41.54
C ALA A 168 35.98 60.03 -41.72
N VAL A 169 37.13 59.55 -41.27
CA VAL A 169 37.42 58.13 -41.09
C VAL A 169 37.36 57.78 -39.61
N VAL A 170 36.69 56.69 -39.26
CA VAL A 170 36.67 56.14 -37.90
C VAL A 170 37.59 54.92 -37.84
N LEU A 171 38.55 54.96 -36.91
CA LEU A 171 39.41 53.85 -36.57
C LEU A 171 38.90 53.18 -35.30
N ARG A 172 38.63 51.87 -35.40
CA ARG A 172 38.13 51.04 -34.28
C ARG A 172 38.95 49.76 -34.21
N ASN A 173 39.47 49.43 -33.03
CA ASN A 173 40.24 48.20 -32.79
C ASN A 173 41.40 47.97 -33.78
N GLY A 174 42.12 49.04 -34.15
CA GLY A 174 43.24 48.96 -35.10
C GLY A 174 42.83 48.71 -36.56
N ARG A 175 41.56 48.98 -36.91
CA ARG A 175 41.00 48.83 -38.26
C ARG A 175 40.29 50.12 -38.70
N VAL A 176 40.23 50.33 -40.01
CA VAL A 176 39.41 51.38 -40.64
C VAL A 176 37.96 50.90 -40.65
N ALA A 177 37.15 51.34 -39.70
CA ALA A 177 35.78 50.85 -39.54
C ALA A 177 34.84 51.44 -40.63
N ALA A 178 34.92 52.74 -40.85
CA ALA A 178 34.12 53.46 -41.82
C ALA A 178 34.86 54.71 -42.34
N ALA A 179 34.52 55.11 -43.57
CA ALA A 179 34.89 56.37 -44.18
C ALA A 179 33.61 57.17 -44.50
N THR A 180 33.75 58.45 -44.85
CA THR A 180 32.63 59.39 -45.08
C THR A 180 31.71 59.58 -43.86
N CYS A 181 32.25 59.43 -42.64
CA CYS A 181 31.49 59.69 -41.42
C CYS A 181 31.23 61.18 -41.25
N LEU A 182 30.01 61.54 -40.82
CA LEU A 182 29.62 62.92 -40.54
C LEU A 182 29.64 63.14 -39.03
N PHE A 183 30.47 64.08 -38.59
CA PHE A 183 30.56 64.46 -37.17
C PHE A 183 29.83 65.78 -36.90
N PRO A 184 29.34 65.99 -35.67
CA PRO A 184 28.75 67.25 -35.26
C PRO A 184 29.79 68.37 -35.34
N LEU A 185 29.36 69.57 -35.72
CA LEU A 185 30.22 70.75 -35.77
C LEU A 185 30.14 71.49 -34.44
N THR A 186 31.29 71.84 -33.86
CA THR A 186 31.32 72.72 -32.69
C THR A 186 30.65 74.08 -32.97
N GLU A 187 29.95 74.60 -31.96
CA GLU A 187 29.38 75.95 -31.91
C GLU A 187 30.35 76.98 -31.30
N ASN A 188 31.55 76.56 -30.88
CA ASN A 188 32.52 77.45 -30.26
C ASN A 188 33.01 78.53 -31.25
N ILE A 189 32.61 79.78 -30.98
CA ILE A 189 32.83 80.97 -31.83
C ILE A 189 34.32 81.31 -31.96
N GLU A 190 35.14 81.05 -30.94
CA GLU A 190 36.57 81.38 -30.96
C GLU A 190 37.33 80.52 -31.99
N ILE A 191 36.89 79.28 -32.18
CA ILE A 191 37.47 78.33 -33.13
C ILE A 191 36.89 78.53 -34.53
N ALA A 192 35.58 78.83 -34.63
CA ALA A 192 34.86 78.96 -35.89
C ALA A 192 35.38 80.07 -36.84
N LYS A 193 36.05 81.11 -36.33
CA LYS A 193 36.56 82.22 -37.15
C LYS A 193 37.88 81.93 -37.89
N SER A 194 38.60 80.88 -37.49
CA SER A 194 39.98 80.61 -37.96
C SER A 194 40.18 79.22 -38.57
N THR A 195 39.11 78.42 -38.73
CA THR A 195 39.25 77.01 -39.14
C THR A 195 38.18 76.52 -40.10
N GLY A 196 38.58 75.64 -41.02
CA GLY A 196 37.67 74.93 -41.91
C GLY A 196 36.73 73.92 -41.22
N THR A 197 35.78 73.38 -41.98
CA THR A 197 34.72 72.48 -41.51
C THR A 197 35.24 71.20 -40.86
N ARG A 198 36.34 70.62 -41.35
CA ARG A 198 36.97 69.41 -40.76
C ARG A 198 37.47 69.62 -39.34
N HIS A 199 38.03 70.79 -39.02
CA HIS A 199 38.47 71.10 -37.66
C HIS A 199 37.28 71.28 -36.72
N ARG A 200 36.21 71.92 -37.20
CA ARG A 200 34.98 72.08 -36.42
C ARG A 200 34.31 70.74 -36.14
N ALA A 201 34.32 69.83 -37.11
CA ALA A 201 33.85 68.46 -36.99
C ALA A 201 34.71 67.63 -36.02
N ALA A 202 36.03 67.80 -36.09
CA ALA A 202 36.98 67.16 -35.17
C ALA A 202 36.70 67.54 -33.72
N LEU A 203 36.49 68.84 -33.46
CA LEU A 203 36.22 69.34 -32.13
C LEU A 203 34.83 68.90 -31.64
N GLY A 204 33.79 69.06 -32.47
CA GLY A 204 32.43 68.70 -32.08
C GLY A 204 32.29 67.23 -31.70
N LEU A 205 32.98 66.32 -32.40
CA LEU A 205 33.00 64.92 -31.99
C LEU A 205 33.62 64.74 -30.59
N THR A 206 34.73 65.44 -30.32
CA THR A 206 35.47 65.32 -29.04
C THR A 206 34.79 66.05 -27.88
N GLU A 207 33.78 66.89 -28.16
CA GLU A 207 32.91 67.51 -27.15
C GLU A 207 31.83 66.53 -26.67
N GLU A 208 31.31 65.70 -27.58
CA GLU A 208 30.26 64.71 -27.29
C GLU A 208 30.82 63.34 -26.86
N THR A 209 32.09 63.04 -27.19
CA THR A 209 32.70 61.72 -26.99
C THR A 209 34.12 61.80 -26.44
N ASP A 210 34.63 60.67 -25.94
CA ASP A 210 36.02 60.54 -25.48
C ASP A 210 37.01 60.25 -26.62
N ALA A 211 36.54 60.27 -27.87
CA ALA A 211 37.35 60.01 -29.04
C ALA A 211 38.49 61.03 -29.20
N ILE A 212 39.56 60.60 -29.84
CA ILE A 212 40.67 61.47 -30.24
C ILE A 212 40.59 61.65 -31.74
N THR A 213 40.68 62.89 -32.20
CA THR A 213 40.65 63.19 -33.63
C THR A 213 41.97 63.80 -34.09
N VAL A 214 42.37 63.46 -35.31
CA VAL A 214 43.52 64.03 -36.01
C VAL A 214 43.01 64.70 -37.27
N THR A 215 43.39 65.94 -37.49
CA THR A 215 43.08 66.67 -38.73
C THR A 215 44.34 67.15 -39.44
N VAL A 216 44.25 67.16 -40.77
CA VAL A 216 45.22 67.84 -41.65
C VAL A 216 44.48 68.96 -42.37
N SER A 217 45.02 70.17 -42.33
CA SER A 217 44.48 71.32 -43.05
C SER A 217 44.72 71.21 -44.56
N GLU A 218 43.67 71.39 -45.35
CA GLU A 218 43.78 71.44 -46.83
C GLU A 218 44.36 72.78 -47.33
N GLU A 219 44.32 73.82 -46.52
CA GLU A 219 44.85 75.15 -46.88
C GLU A 219 46.33 75.29 -46.52
N THR A 220 46.72 74.79 -45.35
CA THR A 220 48.04 75.03 -44.77
C THR A 220 48.90 73.77 -44.64
N GLY A 221 48.30 72.57 -44.72
CA GLY A 221 48.96 71.31 -44.37
C GLY A 221 49.22 71.12 -42.88
N GLY A 222 48.77 72.06 -42.02
CA GLY A 222 48.94 71.98 -40.57
C GLY A 222 48.21 70.77 -39.96
N ILE A 223 48.87 70.11 -39.01
CA ILE A 223 48.35 68.93 -38.30
C ILE A 223 47.80 69.37 -36.95
N SER A 224 46.57 68.95 -36.62
CA SER A 224 45.96 69.22 -35.32
C SER A 224 45.44 67.93 -34.68
N ILE A 225 45.48 67.87 -33.35
CA ILE A 225 44.86 66.81 -32.55
C ILE A 225 43.79 67.44 -31.68
N ALA A 226 42.59 66.87 -31.66
CA ALA A 226 41.54 67.26 -30.71
C ALA A 226 41.12 66.09 -29.82
N CYS A 227 40.87 66.40 -28.54
CA CYS A 227 40.48 65.44 -27.51
C CYS A 227 39.74 66.21 -26.40
N ARG A 228 38.62 65.66 -25.90
CA ARG A 228 37.82 66.24 -24.80
C ARG A 228 37.50 67.74 -24.98
N GLY A 229 37.09 68.14 -26.19
CA GLY A 229 36.72 69.52 -26.51
C GLY A 229 37.89 70.51 -26.54
N GLN A 230 39.14 70.04 -26.54
CA GLN A 230 40.34 70.86 -26.72
C GLN A 230 41.07 70.48 -28.00
N MET A 231 41.70 71.45 -28.67
CA MET A 231 42.43 71.23 -29.93
C MET A 231 43.85 71.81 -29.85
N ALA A 232 44.85 70.94 -29.98
CA ALA A 232 46.24 71.33 -30.20
C ALA A 232 46.48 71.51 -31.70
N ARG A 233 46.80 72.73 -32.13
CA ARG A 233 47.00 73.09 -33.54
C ARG A 233 48.47 73.17 -33.92
N ASP A 234 48.72 73.09 -35.23
CA ASP A 234 50.04 73.28 -35.86
C ASP A 234 51.16 72.47 -35.20
N ILE A 235 50.87 71.19 -34.94
CA ILE A 235 51.82 70.28 -34.31
C ILE A 235 52.98 70.01 -35.29
N PRO A 236 54.25 70.22 -34.87
CA PRO A 236 55.41 69.96 -35.73
C PRO A 236 55.47 68.48 -36.16
N PRO A 237 55.80 68.18 -37.43
CA PRO A 237 55.91 66.81 -37.94
C PRO A 237 56.75 65.86 -37.07
N GLN A 238 57.84 66.37 -36.48
CA GLN A 238 58.75 65.60 -35.64
C GLN A 238 58.15 65.24 -34.28
N GLN A 239 57.19 66.02 -33.79
CA GLN A 239 56.56 65.83 -32.48
C GLN A 239 55.20 65.14 -32.58
N PHE A 240 54.65 65.00 -33.79
CA PHE A 240 53.30 64.48 -34.00
C PHE A 240 53.13 63.05 -33.45
N GLU A 241 54.06 62.15 -33.74
CA GLU A 241 53.98 60.76 -33.28
C GLU A 241 53.97 60.66 -31.75
N GLU A 242 54.91 61.35 -31.09
CA GLU A 242 55.01 61.37 -29.63
C GLU A 242 53.74 61.97 -29.00
N ARG A 243 53.23 63.08 -29.54
CA ARG A 243 52.01 63.73 -29.05
C ARG A 243 50.77 62.86 -29.23
N LEU A 244 50.65 62.16 -30.36
CA LEU A 244 49.54 61.27 -30.65
C LEU A 244 49.55 60.06 -29.70
N ARG A 245 50.71 59.42 -29.51
CA ARG A 245 50.87 58.29 -28.59
C ARG A 245 50.56 58.70 -27.14
N ALA A 246 51.11 59.82 -26.68
CA ALA A 246 50.82 60.33 -25.34
C ALA A 246 49.33 60.61 -25.14
N THR A 247 48.63 61.18 -26.13
CA THR A 247 47.19 61.46 -26.04
C THR A 247 46.36 60.17 -26.01
N LEU A 248 46.78 59.13 -26.76
CA LEU A 248 46.13 57.82 -26.77
C LEU A 248 46.31 57.07 -25.43
N GLU A 249 47.48 57.19 -24.80
CA GLU A 249 47.81 56.54 -23.51
C GLU A 249 47.15 57.23 -22.31
N ASP A 250 47.19 58.57 -22.24
CA ASP A 250 46.65 59.36 -21.12
C ASP A 250 45.10 59.24 -21.02
N GLY A 251 44.47 58.94 -22.15
CA GLY A 251 43.06 58.57 -22.19
C GLY A 251 42.73 57.31 -21.37
N GLN A 252 43.60 56.29 -21.38
CA GLN A 252 43.31 54.99 -20.76
C GLN A 252 43.48 55.00 -19.23
N ALA A 253 44.38 55.82 -18.68
CA ALA A 253 44.65 55.87 -17.24
C ALA A 253 43.51 56.50 -16.40
N HIS A 254 42.70 57.38 -16.99
CA HIS A 254 41.60 58.05 -16.28
C HIS A 254 40.31 57.23 -16.18
N SER A 255 40.12 56.22 -17.04
CA SER A 255 38.89 55.43 -17.05
C SER A 255 38.82 54.37 -15.94
N GLU A 256 39.95 53.92 -15.41
CA GLU A 256 39.97 53.02 -14.24
C GLU A 256 39.70 53.76 -12.91
N THR A 257 39.88 55.08 -12.86
CA THR A 257 39.79 55.86 -11.61
C THR A 257 38.39 56.45 -11.37
N GLY A 258 37.57 56.65 -12.42
CA GLY A 258 36.25 57.28 -12.31
C GLY A 258 35.09 56.39 -11.81
N ALA A 259 35.29 55.09 -11.68
CA ALA A 259 34.23 54.14 -11.31
C ALA A 259 34.09 53.89 -9.79
N ALA A 260 35.02 54.38 -8.96
CA ALA A 260 35.11 53.99 -7.55
C ALA A 260 34.58 55.03 -6.54
N GLU A 261 34.24 56.26 -6.96
CA GLU A 261 34.02 57.35 -6.00
C GLU A 261 32.65 58.05 -6.17
N GLN A 262 31.55 57.32 -5.95
CA GLN A 262 30.30 57.84 -5.39
C GLN A 262 29.21 56.75 -5.33
N ARG A 263 29.05 56.13 -4.16
CA ARG A 263 27.77 55.60 -3.65
C ARG A 263 27.93 55.15 -2.19
N SER A 264 27.94 56.13 -1.29
CA SER A 264 27.57 55.89 0.11
C SER A 264 26.07 55.56 0.13
N PHE A 265 25.75 54.27 0.07
CA PHE A 265 24.39 53.74 0.13
C PHE A 265 23.83 53.95 1.55
N SER A 266 23.11 55.05 1.75
CA SER A 266 22.37 55.27 3.00
C SER A 266 21.12 54.39 3.02
N LEU A 267 21.21 53.26 3.74
CA LEU A 267 20.13 52.29 3.97
C LEU A 267 18.84 52.96 4.48
N THR A 268 18.95 54.06 5.23
CA THR A 268 17.80 54.75 5.83
C THR A 268 16.98 55.53 4.79
N ASN A 269 17.63 56.15 3.81
CA ASN A 269 16.92 56.80 2.70
C ASN A 269 16.35 55.78 1.72
N PHE A 270 17.05 54.66 1.50
CA PHE A 270 16.54 53.54 0.70
C PHE A 270 15.29 52.91 1.33
N LEU A 271 15.27 52.69 2.64
CA LEU A 271 14.11 52.16 3.37
C LEU A 271 12.92 53.15 3.40
N LYS A 272 13.19 54.46 3.47
CA LYS A 272 12.14 55.50 3.51
C LYS A 272 11.51 55.75 2.14
N GLU A 273 12.31 55.71 1.06
CA GLU A 273 11.81 55.68 -0.32
C GLU A 273 11.04 54.39 -0.64
N LEU A 274 11.43 53.26 -0.03
CA LEU A 274 10.72 51.99 -0.18
C LEU A 274 9.28 52.06 0.31
N PHE A 275 8.92 53.02 1.19
CA PHE A 275 7.57 53.13 1.76
C PHE A 275 6.66 54.17 1.08
N THR A 276 7.17 55.27 0.50
CA THR A 276 6.35 56.47 0.27
C THR A 276 5.88 56.77 -1.16
N ARG A 277 6.26 56.00 -2.19
CA ARG A 277 5.62 56.08 -3.54
C ARG A 277 5.24 54.70 -4.08
N ASP A 278 4.22 54.67 -4.95
CA ASP A 278 3.66 53.49 -5.66
C ASP A 278 2.85 52.48 -4.83
N LEU A 279 1.87 52.94 -4.04
CA LEU A 279 0.97 52.06 -3.27
C LEU A 279 0.26 51.02 -4.16
N LEU A 280 -0.22 51.44 -5.33
CA LEU A 280 -0.93 50.58 -6.29
C LEU A 280 -0.05 49.43 -6.80
N ARG A 281 1.26 49.66 -6.96
CA ARG A 281 2.20 48.66 -7.50
C ARG A 281 2.63 47.67 -6.42
N LYS A 282 2.76 48.14 -5.18
CA LYS A 282 3.00 47.27 -4.02
C LYS A 282 1.79 46.38 -3.76
N ALA A 283 0.59 46.93 -3.84
CA ALA A 283 -0.65 46.15 -3.77
C ALA A 283 -0.71 45.09 -4.89
N GLY A 284 -0.35 45.47 -6.13
CA GLY A 284 -0.24 44.53 -7.24
C GLY A 284 0.80 43.41 -7.01
N ALA A 285 2.00 43.75 -6.52
CA ALA A 285 3.04 42.76 -6.22
C ALA A 285 2.64 41.81 -5.08
N CYS A 286 1.99 42.33 -4.02
CA CYS A 286 1.47 41.49 -2.93
C CYS A 286 0.33 40.58 -3.41
N ALA A 287 -0.57 41.07 -4.26
CA ALA A 287 -1.65 40.25 -4.83
C ALA A 287 -1.10 39.12 -5.71
N LEU A 288 -0.08 39.42 -6.53
CA LEU A 288 0.59 38.45 -7.40
C LEU A 288 1.39 37.42 -6.60
N ALA A 289 2.10 37.85 -5.56
CA ALA A 289 2.79 36.96 -4.63
C ALA A 289 1.82 36.05 -3.88
N GLY A 290 0.70 36.59 -3.39
CA GLY A 290 -0.35 35.82 -2.71
C GLY A 290 -1.01 34.78 -3.61
N THR A 291 -1.29 35.15 -4.87
CA THR A 291 -1.83 34.19 -5.86
C THR A 291 -0.83 33.12 -6.25
N MET A 292 0.45 33.47 -6.46
CA MET A 292 1.51 32.48 -6.72
C MET A 292 1.72 31.52 -5.54
N LEU A 293 1.72 32.02 -4.31
CA LEU A 293 1.82 31.18 -3.12
C LEU A 293 0.60 30.28 -2.95
N TYR A 294 -0.59 30.80 -3.20
CA TYR A 294 -1.82 30.00 -3.17
C TYR A 294 -1.78 28.86 -4.18
N LEU A 295 -1.41 29.15 -5.44
CA LEU A 295 -1.28 28.14 -6.49
C LEU A 295 -0.18 27.13 -6.18
N SER A 296 0.97 27.59 -5.70
CA SER A 296 2.07 26.69 -5.31
C SER A 296 1.67 25.81 -4.13
N HIS A 297 0.96 26.33 -3.15
CA HIS A 297 0.52 25.56 -2.00
C HIS A 297 -0.45 24.44 -2.40
N GLN A 298 -1.24 24.66 -3.45
CA GLN A 298 -2.12 23.63 -4.03
C GLN A 298 -1.36 22.53 -4.79
N ASP A 299 -0.16 22.81 -5.29
CA ASP A 299 0.59 21.90 -6.17
C ASP A 299 1.61 21.01 -5.42
N ILE A 300 1.91 21.33 -4.15
CA ILE A 300 2.85 20.51 -3.35
C ILE A 300 2.22 19.15 -3.06
N SER A 301 2.84 18.09 -3.61
CA SER A 301 2.51 16.70 -3.29
C SER A 301 3.10 16.31 -1.94
N ILE A 302 2.25 15.96 -0.98
CA ILE A 302 2.65 15.44 0.33
C ILE A 302 2.29 13.96 0.40
N SER A 303 2.95 13.22 1.28
CA SER A 303 2.59 11.85 1.62
C SER A 303 2.09 11.81 3.06
N ARG A 304 0.93 11.17 3.29
CA ARG A 304 0.35 10.94 4.62
C ARG A 304 0.00 9.47 4.77
N ASP A 305 0.27 8.94 5.96
CA ASP A 305 -0.01 7.54 6.28
C ASP A 305 -1.42 7.39 6.85
N PHE A 306 -2.10 6.31 6.45
CA PHE A 306 -3.44 5.93 6.93
C PHE A 306 -3.46 4.47 7.34
N SER A 307 -4.20 4.15 8.40
CA SER A 307 -4.45 2.79 8.84
C SER A 307 -5.84 2.35 8.37
N LEU A 308 -5.91 1.19 7.71
CA LEU A 308 -7.14 0.64 7.16
C LEU A 308 -7.42 -0.74 7.75
N ARG A 309 -8.68 -1.01 8.10
CA ARG A 309 -9.18 -2.34 8.45
C ARG A 309 -9.71 -3.02 7.20
N VAL A 310 -9.30 -4.26 6.94
CA VAL A 310 -9.86 -5.06 5.84
C VAL A 310 -11.17 -5.68 6.26
N THR A 311 -12.16 -5.60 5.38
CA THR A 311 -13.44 -6.29 5.57
C THR A 311 -13.81 -7.01 4.28
N ALA A 312 -14.03 -8.32 4.36
CA ALA A 312 -14.58 -9.09 3.25
C ALA A 312 -16.09 -8.90 3.19
N SER A 313 -16.62 -8.47 2.03
CA SER A 313 -18.07 -8.32 1.83
C SER A 313 -18.51 -9.16 0.64
N GLY A 314 -19.68 -9.80 0.77
CA GLY A 314 -20.30 -10.58 -0.29
C GLY A 314 -20.59 -9.75 -1.56
N PRO A 315 -20.97 -10.42 -2.67
CA PRO A 315 -21.13 -9.85 -4.01
C PRO A 315 -22.23 -8.77 -4.14
N VAL A 316 -23.04 -8.54 -3.11
CA VAL A 316 -24.10 -7.52 -3.15
C VAL A 316 -23.49 -6.12 -2.93
N PRO A 317 -23.62 -5.20 -3.90
CA PRO A 317 -23.08 -3.85 -3.79
C PRO A 317 -24.02 -3.00 -2.92
N GLY A 318 -23.95 -3.20 -1.61
CA GLY A 318 -24.82 -2.50 -0.64
C GLY A 318 -24.13 -2.06 0.66
N GLY A 319 -23.01 -2.68 1.03
CA GLY A 319 -22.23 -2.25 2.18
C GLY A 319 -21.52 -0.92 1.90
N ARG A 320 -21.96 0.16 2.54
CA ARG A 320 -21.17 1.40 2.62
C ARG A 320 -19.91 1.08 3.42
N SER A 321 -18.76 0.96 2.77
CA SER A 321 -17.47 0.89 3.46
C SER A 321 -17.31 2.15 4.30
N HIS A 322 -17.02 2.01 5.58
CA HIS A 322 -16.82 3.15 6.45
C HIS A 322 -15.42 3.75 6.23
N LEU A 323 -15.26 5.04 6.56
CA LEU A 323 -13.95 5.70 6.54
C LEU A 323 -12.98 4.90 7.44
N GLY A 324 -11.82 4.51 6.91
CA GLY A 324 -10.87 3.63 7.60
C GLY A 324 -11.01 2.14 7.27
N GLU A 325 -11.90 1.76 6.34
CA GLU A 325 -12.08 0.37 5.90
C GLU A 325 -11.67 0.16 4.44
N LEU A 326 -11.04 -0.99 4.16
CA LEU A 326 -10.82 -1.52 2.83
C LEU A 326 -11.76 -2.70 2.59
N ALA A 327 -12.82 -2.47 1.83
CA ALA A 327 -13.78 -3.51 1.49
C ALA A 327 -13.31 -4.32 0.27
N LEU A 328 -13.15 -5.64 0.48
CA LEU A 328 -12.86 -6.60 -0.57
C LEU A 328 -14.17 -7.22 -1.04
N LEU A 329 -14.58 -6.91 -2.28
CA LEU A 329 -15.77 -7.49 -2.91
C LEU A 329 -15.39 -8.79 -3.60
N LEU A 330 -15.94 -9.89 -3.11
CA LEU A 330 -15.68 -11.23 -3.61
C LEU A 330 -16.48 -11.52 -4.89
N PRO A 331 -15.98 -12.39 -5.80
CA PRO A 331 -16.63 -12.68 -7.09
C PRO A 331 -18.01 -13.36 -7.00
N GLY A 332 -18.33 -13.97 -5.85
CA GLY A 332 -19.53 -14.74 -5.60
C GLY A 332 -19.62 -15.17 -4.13
N ASP A 333 -20.79 -15.68 -3.70
CA ASP A 333 -21.04 -16.14 -2.33
C ASP A 333 -20.25 -17.40 -1.94
N ASP A 334 -19.70 -18.12 -2.93
CA ASP A 334 -18.88 -19.32 -2.77
C ASP A 334 -17.39 -19.04 -2.61
N TYR A 335 -16.97 -17.79 -2.52
CA TYR A 335 -15.57 -17.38 -2.30
C TYR A 335 -15.40 -16.85 -0.88
N HIS A 336 -14.36 -17.30 -0.18
CA HIS A 336 -13.98 -16.80 1.14
C HIS A 336 -12.53 -16.32 1.14
N LEU A 337 -12.26 -15.27 1.91
CA LEU A 337 -10.93 -14.70 2.07
C LEU A 337 -10.12 -15.58 3.04
N LEU A 338 -9.01 -16.15 2.57
CA LEU A 338 -8.08 -16.95 3.38
C LEU A 338 -6.96 -16.06 3.93
N SER A 339 -6.45 -15.15 3.10
CA SER A 339 -5.48 -14.13 3.49
C SER A 339 -5.78 -12.84 2.72
N PRO A 340 -5.70 -11.67 3.36
CA PRO A 340 -5.48 -11.44 4.79
C PRO A 340 -6.69 -11.84 5.65
N ALA A 341 -6.48 -12.08 6.95
CA ALA A 341 -7.58 -12.39 7.86
C ALA A 341 -8.60 -11.24 7.87
N ASP A 342 -9.89 -11.59 7.95
CA ASP A 342 -10.95 -10.58 8.04
C ASP A 342 -10.74 -9.72 9.30
N GLY A 343 -10.80 -8.39 9.15
CA GLY A 343 -10.44 -7.44 10.20
C GLY A 343 -8.95 -7.11 10.34
N ALA A 344 -8.06 -7.63 9.49
CA ALA A 344 -6.65 -7.27 9.51
C ALA A 344 -6.41 -5.76 9.28
N MET A 345 -5.45 -5.19 10.02
CA MET A 345 -5.07 -3.79 9.91
C MET A 345 -3.84 -3.62 9.00
N PHE A 346 -3.92 -2.71 8.03
CA PHE A 346 -2.79 -2.36 7.17
C PHE A 346 -2.51 -0.86 7.20
N GLU A 347 -1.23 -0.51 7.07
CA GLU A 347 -0.81 0.87 6.85
C GLU A 347 -0.55 1.10 5.35
N ILE A 348 -1.16 2.16 4.83
CA ILE A 348 -0.91 2.67 3.50
C ILE A 348 -0.32 4.07 3.58
N SER A 349 0.59 4.37 2.66
CA SER A 349 1.10 5.71 2.46
C SER A 349 0.48 6.28 1.20
N VAL A 350 -0.24 7.39 1.35
CA VAL A 350 -0.98 8.03 0.26
C VAL A 350 -0.28 9.31 -0.13
N THR A 351 0.10 9.42 -1.40
CA THR A 351 0.68 10.61 -2.00
C THR A 351 -0.38 11.33 -2.84
N GLY A 352 -0.62 12.60 -2.51
CA GLY A 352 -1.58 13.46 -3.20
C GLY A 352 -1.21 14.92 -3.01
N THR A 353 -1.94 15.83 -3.65
CA THR A 353 -1.75 17.26 -3.37
C THR A 353 -2.16 17.57 -1.93
N ARG A 354 -1.54 18.58 -1.31
CA ARG A 354 -1.88 18.97 0.07
C ARG A 354 -3.37 19.28 0.24
N ALA A 355 -4.00 19.92 -0.75
CA ALA A 355 -5.44 20.19 -0.75
C ALA A 355 -6.28 18.90 -0.75
N GLN A 356 -5.90 17.89 -1.55
CA GLN A 356 -6.57 16.58 -1.54
C GLN A 356 -6.41 15.87 -0.19
N LEU A 357 -5.22 15.96 0.42
CA LEU A 357 -4.90 15.33 1.71
C LEU A 357 -5.50 16.04 2.93
N ASP A 358 -5.72 17.35 2.86
CA ASP A 358 -6.39 18.10 3.93
C ASP A 358 -7.91 17.95 3.83
N ASP A 359 -8.49 17.83 2.63
CA ASP A 359 -9.91 17.51 2.42
C ASP A 359 -10.27 16.07 2.84
N LEU A 360 -9.29 15.16 2.77
CA LEU A 360 -9.39 13.77 3.27
C LEU A 360 -9.67 13.65 4.78
N GLY A 361 -9.40 14.69 5.58
CA GLY A 361 -9.72 14.70 7.01
C GLY A 361 -9.19 13.49 7.77
N ILE A 362 -10.10 12.74 8.42
CA ILE A 362 -9.80 11.70 9.43
C ILE A 362 -9.84 10.27 8.86
N GLY A 363 -10.09 10.05 7.56
CA GLY A 363 -10.11 8.69 7.04
C GLY A 363 -10.19 8.57 5.52
N LEU A 364 -9.69 7.45 5.02
CA LEU A 364 -9.78 7.04 3.63
C LEU A 364 -10.58 5.74 3.59
N GLY A 365 -11.56 5.62 2.70
CA GLY A 365 -12.24 4.35 2.41
C GLY A 365 -11.70 3.75 1.11
N GLY A 366 -11.44 2.45 1.10
CA GLY A 366 -11.02 1.72 -0.10
C GLY A 366 -12.03 0.65 -0.50
N ARG A 367 -12.20 0.44 -1.81
CA ARG A 367 -12.97 -0.70 -2.34
C ARG A 367 -12.19 -1.40 -3.44
N LEU A 368 -12.03 -2.71 -3.30
CA LEU A 368 -11.40 -3.57 -4.29
C LEU A 368 -12.40 -4.62 -4.78
N SER A 369 -12.68 -4.62 -6.08
CA SER A 369 -13.46 -5.68 -6.72
C SER A 369 -12.53 -6.80 -7.16
N ILE A 370 -12.60 -7.95 -6.50
CA ILE A 370 -11.78 -9.11 -6.87
C ILE A 370 -12.48 -9.80 -8.04
N SER A 371 -11.79 -9.87 -9.19
CA SER A 371 -12.27 -10.64 -10.34
C SER A 371 -12.00 -12.13 -10.15
N ARG A 372 -12.68 -12.99 -10.93
CA ARG A 372 -12.45 -14.45 -10.88
C ARG A 372 -11.01 -14.82 -11.23
N ASP A 373 -10.38 -14.07 -12.15
CA ASP A 373 -9.00 -14.30 -12.57
C ASP A 373 -8.01 -13.95 -11.44
N LEU A 374 -8.26 -12.84 -10.72
CA LEU A 374 -7.44 -12.41 -9.58
C LEU A 374 -7.58 -13.39 -8.40
N ALA A 375 -8.79 -13.92 -8.17
CA ALA A 375 -9.03 -14.92 -7.15
C ALA A 375 -8.32 -16.26 -7.43
N GLN A 376 -8.17 -16.65 -8.71
CA GLN A 376 -7.48 -17.89 -9.10
C GLN A 376 -5.95 -17.75 -9.14
N ALA A 377 -5.44 -16.60 -9.56
CA ALA A 377 -4.00 -16.38 -9.64
C ALA A 377 -3.35 -16.38 -8.25
N GLY A 378 -4.01 -15.80 -7.25
CA GLY A 378 -3.41 -15.50 -5.95
C GLY A 378 -2.21 -14.55 -6.07
N GLY A 379 -1.77 -13.94 -4.97
CA GLY A 379 -0.55 -13.11 -4.99
C GLY A 379 -0.62 -11.88 -4.11
N GLU A 380 0.12 -10.84 -4.47
CA GLU A 380 0.12 -9.57 -3.71
C GLU A 380 -1.18 -8.79 -3.95
N LEU A 381 -1.71 -8.12 -2.91
CA LEU A 381 -2.90 -7.28 -3.03
C LEU A 381 -2.63 -6.09 -3.96
N PRO A 382 -3.27 -6.03 -5.15
CA PRO A 382 -2.98 -5.02 -6.17
C PRO A 382 -3.58 -3.67 -5.78
N ILE A 383 -2.76 -2.82 -5.14
CA ILE A 383 -3.21 -1.53 -4.61
C ILE A 383 -3.66 -0.57 -5.71
N GLU A 384 -3.14 -0.72 -6.93
CA GLU A 384 -3.50 0.09 -8.09
C GLU A 384 -4.95 -0.13 -8.57
N THR A 385 -5.56 -1.26 -8.22
CA THR A 385 -6.95 -1.57 -8.59
C THR A 385 -7.96 -1.15 -7.53
N VAL A 386 -7.48 -0.67 -6.37
CA VAL A 386 -8.32 -0.17 -5.29
C VAL A 386 -8.90 1.19 -5.68
N ARG A 387 -10.23 1.30 -5.62
CA ARG A 387 -10.91 2.59 -5.75
C ARG A 387 -11.02 3.25 -4.38
N TRP A 388 -10.37 4.40 -4.27
CA TRP A 388 -10.35 5.22 -3.05
C TRP A 388 -11.48 6.24 -3.07
N SER A 389 -12.16 6.44 -1.93
CA SER A 389 -13.21 7.43 -1.75
C SER A 389 -13.15 8.07 -0.36
N THR A 390 -13.59 9.33 -0.28
CA THR A 390 -13.67 10.15 0.94
C THR A 390 -15.08 10.20 1.55
N GLY A 391 -16.03 9.43 1.02
CA GLY A 391 -17.40 9.32 1.57
C GLY A 391 -18.50 9.53 0.53
N ASP A 392 -18.22 10.26 -0.56
CA ASP A 392 -19.09 10.36 -1.74
C ASP A 392 -18.44 9.57 -2.89
N TRP A 393 -19.11 8.53 -3.38
CA TRP A 393 -18.53 7.54 -4.31
C TRP A 393 -18.64 8.00 -5.79
N SER A 394 -18.71 9.30 -6.02
CA SER A 394 -19.01 9.89 -7.33
C SER A 394 -17.78 10.12 -8.22
N GLU A 395 -16.58 10.34 -7.66
CA GLU A 395 -15.37 10.60 -8.46
C GLU A 395 -14.10 10.00 -7.83
N GLY A 396 -13.22 9.44 -8.66
CA GLY A 396 -11.94 8.89 -8.21
C GLY A 396 -10.96 10.00 -7.84
N VAL A 397 -10.44 9.99 -6.61
CA VAL A 397 -9.66 11.10 -6.01
C VAL A 397 -8.25 11.28 -6.64
N GLY A 398 -7.86 10.50 -7.64
CA GLY A 398 -6.56 10.66 -8.33
C GLY A 398 -5.32 10.45 -7.44
N LEU A 399 -5.50 9.90 -6.24
CA LEU A 399 -4.45 9.65 -5.24
C LEU A 399 -3.59 8.44 -5.63
N ARG A 400 -2.29 8.49 -5.33
CA ARG A 400 -1.39 7.33 -5.44
C ARG A 400 -1.16 6.74 -4.06
N ALA A 401 -1.56 5.48 -3.85
CA ALA A 401 -1.33 4.77 -2.59
C ALA A 401 -0.24 3.69 -2.75
N ARG A 402 0.54 3.46 -1.69
CA ARG A 402 1.47 2.32 -1.57
C ARG A 402 1.31 1.64 -0.23
N TRP A 403 1.45 0.31 -0.20
CA TRP A 403 1.55 -0.45 1.04
C TRP A 403 2.83 -0.08 1.77
N LYS A 404 2.73 0.17 3.08
CA LYS A 404 3.90 0.42 3.93
C LYS A 404 4.47 -0.88 4.51
N SER A 405 3.65 -1.92 4.63
CA SER A 405 4.05 -3.25 5.10
C SER A 405 4.93 -3.96 4.06
N ASN A 406 6.12 -4.39 4.49
CA ASN A 406 6.98 -5.31 3.75
C ASN A 406 7.08 -6.62 4.56
N PRO A 407 6.63 -7.77 4.04
CA PRO A 407 6.14 -8.01 2.67
C PRO A 407 4.72 -7.46 2.42
N THR A 408 4.42 -7.20 1.14
CA THR A 408 3.09 -6.79 0.66
C THR A 408 2.02 -7.78 1.15
N PRO A 409 0.84 -7.34 1.59
CA PRO A 409 -0.21 -8.26 2.01
C PRO A 409 -0.59 -9.20 0.87
N LYS A 410 -0.62 -10.50 1.16
CA LYS A 410 -1.00 -11.53 0.20
C LYS A 410 -2.51 -11.70 0.17
N LEU A 411 -3.07 -11.69 -1.02
CA LEU A 411 -4.44 -12.04 -1.35
C LEU A 411 -4.51 -13.53 -1.71
N GLU A 412 -5.16 -14.29 -0.85
CA GLU A 412 -5.53 -15.69 -1.11
C GLU A 412 -7.02 -15.83 -0.89
N VAL A 413 -7.72 -16.25 -1.95
CA VAL A 413 -9.16 -16.45 -1.93
C VAL A 413 -9.43 -17.92 -2.22
N GLY A 414 -10.08 -18.60 -1.27
CA GLY A 414 -10.50 -19.97 -1.43
C GLY A 414 -11.94 -20.04 -1.95
N ARG A 415 -12.21 -20.99 -2.83
CA ARG A 415 -13.59 -21.36 -3.17
C ARG A 415 -14.08 -22.39 -2.16
N PHE A 416 -15.23 -22.16 -1.54
CA PHE A 416 -15.83 -23.07 -0.57
C PHE A 416 -17.11 -23.68 -1.13
N GLY A 417 -17.37 -24.93 -0.79
CA GLY A 417 -18.61 -25.63 -1.08
C GLY A 417 -19.35 -25.97 0.21
N ARG A 418 -20.65 -26.25 0.09
CA ARG A 418 -21.50 -26.76 1.18
C ARG A 418 -21.93 -28.17 0.83
N ARG A 419 -21.84 -29.10 1.77
CA ARG A 419 -22.36 -30.46 1.62
C ARG A 419 -23.07 -30.89 2.90
N ARG A 420 -24.28 -31.40 2.74
CA ARG A 420 -25.03 -32.04 3.83
C ARG A 420 -24.52 -33.46 4.04
N LEU A 421 -24.21 -33.79 5.29
CA LEU A 421 -23.80 -35.13 5.70
C LEU A 421 -24.72 -35.65 6.79
N GLU A 422 -25.07 -36.93 6.69
CA GLU A 422 -25.79 -37.65 7.73
C GLU A 422 -24.79 -38.08 8.81
N LEU A 423 -25.15 -37.85 10.07
CA LEU A 423 -24.34 -38.23 11.20
C LEU A 423 -24.51 -39.72 11.50
N THR A 424 -23.38 -40.41 11.67
CA THR A 424 -23.36 -41.84 11.99
C THR A 424 -22.46 -42.12 13.18
N PRO A 425 -22.75 -43.14 14.00
CA PRO A 425 -21.94 -43.50 15.16
C PRO A 425 -20.44 -43.68 14.88
N ALA A 426 -20.06 -44.10 13.67
CA ALA A 426 -18.68 -44.31 13.27
C ALA A 426 -17.84 -43.02 13.15
N GLN A 427 -18.48 -41.85 13.16
CA GLN A 427 -17.81 -40.54 13.00
C GLN A 427 -17.30 -39.95 14.32
N VAL A 428 -17.68 -40.53 15.47
CA VAL A 428 -17.17 -40.15 16.80
C VAL A 428 -16.21 -41.22 17.28
N GLN A 429 -14.99 -40.81 17.59
CA GLN A 429 -14.03 -41.70 18.26
C GLN A 429 -14.31 -41.66 19.76
N LEU A 430 -14.71 -42.81 20.30
CA LEU A 430 -15.00 -43.00 21.73
C LEU A 430 -13.77 -43.61 22.41
N ASP A 431 -13.13 -42.85 23.31
CA ASP A 431 -12.08 -43.41 24.17
C ASP A 431 -12.73 -44.05 25.40
N ARG A 432 -12.64 -45.39 25.45
CA ARG A 432 -13.22 -46.24 26.50
C ARG A 432 -12.24 -46.59 27.61
N SER A 433 -10.98 -46.13 27.52
CA SER A 433 -9.89 -46.58 28.39
C SER A 433 -10.13 -46.32 29.87
N GLN A 434 -10.89 -45.27 30.20
CA GLN A 434 -11.20 -44.89 31.58
C GLN A 434 -12.66 -45.11 31.98
N LEU A 435 -13.47 -45.76 31.13
CA LEU A 435 -14.87 -46.05 31.44
C LEU A 435 -14.97 -47.02 32.63
N ASN A 436 -15.88 -46.72 33.55
CA ASN A 436 -16.15 -47.58 34.69
C ASN A 436 -16.66 -48.96 34.23
N PRO A 437 -16.05 -50.09 34.66
CA PRO A 437 -16.45 -51.45 34.25
C PRO A 437 -17.90 -51.84 34.57
N ARG A 438 -18.59 -51.03 35.39
CA ARG A 438 -20.00 -51.24 35.78
C ARG A 438 -20.98 -50.79 34.70
N TYR A 439 -20.51 -50.05 33.69
CA TYR A 439 -21.32 -49.53 32.61
C TYR A 439 -20.71 -49.91 31.26
N GLU A 440 -21.59 -50.15 30.29
CA GLU A 440 -21.26 -50.36 28.90
C GLU A 440 -21.99 -49.30 28.06
N ILE A 441 -21.45 -49.03 26.88
CA ILE A 441 -22.09 -48.12 25.93
C ILE A 441 -23.21 -48.89 25.24
N ASP A 442 -24.39 -48.28 25.11
CA ASP A 442 -25.49 -48.89 24.37
C ASP A 442 -25.03 -49.34 22.96
N PRO A 443 -25.27 -50.60 22.55
CA PRO A 443 -24.99 -51.07 21.18
C PRO A 443 -25.64 -50.22 20.07
N ALA A 444 -26.71 -49.46 20.36
CA ALA A 444 -27.29 -48.52 19.41
C ALA A 444 -26.34 -47.36 19.04
N GLY A 445 -25.34 -47.08 19.87
CA GLY A 445 -24.33 -46.04 19.66
C GLY A 445 -24.81 -44.63 20.06
N PRO A 446 -23.96 -43.60 19.91
CA PRO A 446 -24.33 -42.22 20.20
C PRO A 446 -25.47 -41.75 19.28
N SER A 447 -26.42 -41.03 19.87
CA SER A 447 -27.45 -40.30 19.14
C SER A 447 -27.03 -38.85 18.93
N PHE A 448 -27.43 -38.28 17.80
CA PHE A 448 -27.02 -36.95 17.35
C PHE A 448 -28.22 -36.04 17.20
N ASN A 449 -28.10 -34.81 17.70
CA ASN A 449 -29.06 -33.75 17.46
C ASN A 449 -28.34 -32.46 17.05
N PRO A 450 -28.45 -32.02 15.78
CA PRO A 450 -29.29 -32.56 14.69
C PRO A 450 -28.76 -33.90 14.11
N THR A 451 -29.56 -34.64 13.32
CA THR A 451 -29.15 -35.92 12.69
C THR A 451 -28.35 -35.73 11.40
N SER A 452 -28.43 -34.56 10.78
CA SER A 452 -27.64 -34.17 9.62
C SER A 452 -27.08 -32.77 9.83
N VAL A 453 -25.89 -32.52 9.29
CA VAL A 453 -25.21 -31.23 9.39
C VAL A 453 -24.71 -30.78 8.04
N ASP A 454 -24.73 -29.46 7.84
CA ASP A 454 -24.12 -28.85 6.68
C ASP A 454 -22.67 -28.47 6.98
N VAL A 455 -21.75 -29.03 6.21
CA VAL A 455 -20.32 -28.73 6.34
C VAL A 455 -19.91 -27.79 5.21
N VAL A 456 -19.18 -26.74 5.58
CA VAL A 456 -18.62 -25.74 4.67
C VAL A 456 -17.09 -25.87 4.69
N GLY A 457 -16.47 -25.91 3.52
CA GLY A 457 -15.02 -26.10 3.40
C GLY A 457 -14.53 -25.97 1.97
N PRO A 458 -13.23 -26.18 1.69
CA PRO A 458 -12.66 -25.97 0.37
C PRO A 458 -13.37 -26.79 -0.71
N ALA A 459 -13.81 -26.13 -1.79
CA ALA A 459 -14.66 -26.71 -2.82
C ALA A 459 -14.05 -27.94 -3.53
N HIS A 460 -12.72 -28.03 -3.57
CA HIS A 460 -12.02 -29.18 -4.13
C HIS A 460 -11.93 -30.39 -3.18
N LEU A 461 -12.07 -30.17 -1.87
CA LEU A 461 -12.05 -31.22 -0.84
C LEU A 461 -13.45 -31.63 -0.38
N ILE A 462 -14.46 -30.76 -0.52
CA ILE A 462 -15.87 -31.03 -0.19
C ILE A 462 -16.41 -32.34 -0.80
N PRO A 463 -16.14 -32.69 -2.07
CA PRO A 463 -16.58 -33.96 -2.64
C PRO A 463 -15.89 -35.19 -2.01
N LEU A 464 -14.67 -35.02 -1.50
CA LEU A 464 -13.88 -36.06 -0.85
C LEU A 464 -14.26 -36.27 0.62
N LEU A 465 -15.03 -35.36 1.21
CA LEU A 465 -15.48 -35.46 2.60
C LEU A 465 -16.35 -36.72 2.80
N GLY A 466 -15.97 -37.56 3.77
CA GLY A 466 -16.58 -38.87 4.01
C GLY A 466 -16.03 -40.00 3.14
N SER A 467 -15.01 -39.73 2.30
CA SER A 467 -14.27 -40.78 1.58
C SER A 467 -13.14 -41.36 2.45
N PRO A 468 -12.56 -42.53 2.10
CA PRO A 468 -11.44 -43.11 2.84
C PRO A 468 -10.20 -42.20 2.94
N LYS A 469 -10.08 -41.22 2.03
CA LYS A 469 -8.97 -40.25 2.02
C LYS A 469 -9.19 -39.06 2.96
N LEU A 470 -10.46 -38.71 3.23
CA LEU A 470 -10.83 -37.60 4.10
C LEU A 470 -12.08 -38.01 4.91
N PRO A 471 -11.90 -38.84 5.95
CA PRO A 471 -13.00 -39.27 6.79
C PRO A 471 -13.60 -38.08 7.52
N PHE A 472 -14.93 -38.01 7.57
CA PHE A 472 -15.62 -37.03 8.40
C PHE A 472 -15.58 -37.50 9.85
N LEU A 473 -14.94 -36.72 10.73
CA LEU A 473 -14.74 -37.05 12.13
C LEU A 473 -15.11 -35.85 13.01
N LEU A 474 -15.83 -36.14 14.10
CA LEU A 474 -16.06 -35.21 15.18
C LEU A 474 -14.92 -35.27 16.19
N GLU A 475 -14.87 -34.31 17.10
CA GLU A 475 -13.92 -34.34 18.21
C GLU A 475 -14.04 -35.66 19.00
N PRO A 476 -12.91 -36.25 19.44
CA PRO A 476 -12.94 -37.48 20.21
C PRO A 476 -13.60 -37.23 21.57
N LEU A 477 -14.48 -38.14 21.97
CA LEU A 477 -15.17 -38.09 23.26
C LEU A 477 -14.48 -39.06 24.22
N ALA A 478 -13.81 -38.51 25.23
CA ALA A 478 -13.14 -39.29 26.28
C ALA A 478 -14.06 -39.51 27.48
N LEU A 479 -14.29 -40.77 27.84
CA LEU A 479 -15.16 -41.18 28.95
C LEU A 479 -14.42 -41.09 30.29
N ASP A 480 -15.12 -40.64 31.33
CA ASP A 480 -14.57 -40.47 32.68
C ASP A 480 -15.00 -41.62 33.61
N PRO A 481 -14.18 -42.01 34.62
CA PRO A 481 -14.55 -43.03 35.60
C PRO A 481 -15.83 -42.74 36.41
N THR A 482 -16.24 -41.48 36.48
CA THR A 482 -17.44 -41.00 37.19
C THR A 482 -18.71 -41.02 36.34
N ASP A 483 -18.60 -41.30 35.03
CA ASP A 483 -19.75 -41.38 34.13
C ASP A 483 -20.65 -42.57 34.52
N SER A 484 -21.83 -42.26 35.07
CA SER A 484 -22.80 -43.25 35.57
C SER A 484 -24.22 -43.08 34.99
N THR A 485 -24.40 -42.09 34.12
CA THR A 485 -25.67 -41.72 33.46
C THR A 485 -25.40 -41.30 32.03
N ASP A 486 -26.45 -41.09 31.25
CA ASP A 486 -26.35 -40.63 29.86
C ASP A 486 -25.50 -39.35 29.78
N ARG A 487 -24.56 -39.34 28.84
CA ARG A 487 -23.62 -38.25 28.66
C ARG A 487 -24.05 -37.37 27.50
N HIS A 488 -24.22 -36.08 27.77
CA HIS A 488 -24.53 -35.08 26.75
C HIS A 488 -23.31 -34.18 26.54
N GLU A 489 -22.72 -34.24 25.35
CA GLU A 489 -21.56 -33.42 24.99
C GLU A 489 -21.86 -32.60 23.74
N ARG A 490 -21.28 -31.40 23.65
CA ARG A 490 -21.29 -30.59 22.43
C ARG A 490 -19.97 -30.80 21.72
N LEU A 491 -20.01 -31.45 20.57
CA LEU A 491 -18.81 -31.74 19.78
C LEU A 491 -18.73 -30.82 18.56
N GLY A 492 -17.52 -30.34 18.29
CA GLY A 492 -17.16 -29.70 17.04
C GLY A 492 -16.60 -30.68 16.01
N LEU A 493 -16.09 -30.14 14.91
CA LEU A 493 -15.30 -30.91 13.95
C LEU A 493 -13.95 -31.29 14.56
N ALA A 494 -13.43 -32.45 14.18
CA ALA A 494 -12.08 -32.86 14.55
C ALA A 494 -11.06 -31.78 14.14
N ARG A 495 -10.04 -31.58 14.99
CA ARG A 495 -9.01 -30.54 14.80
C ARG A 495 -8.32 -30.63 13.44
N ASP A 496 -8.14 -31.84 12.90
CA ASP A 496 -7.51 -32.06 11.61
C ASP A 496 -8.36 -31.52 10.46
N LEU A 497 -9.70 -31.71 10.52
CA LEU A 497 -10.62 -31.15 9.52
C LEU A 497 -10.73 -29.62 9.65
N ALA A 498 -10.71 -29.10 10.89
CA ALA A 498 -10.68 -27.67 11.13
C ALA A 498 -9.39 -27.02 10.58
N ALA A 499 -8.24 -27.69 10.69
CA ALA A 499 -6.97 -27.23 10.13
C ALA A 499 -6.96 -27.19 8.59
N GLU A 500 -7.69 -28.10 7.94
CA GLU A 500 -7.92 -28.13 6.49
C GLU A 500 -8.99 -27.11 6.02
N GLY A 501 -9.49 -26.26 6.92
CA GLY A 501 -10.42 -25.17 6.60
C GLY A 501 -11.89 -25.59 6.54
N PHE A 502 -12.27 -26.74 7.10
CA PHE A 502 -13.68 -27.12 7.25
C PHE A 502 -14.30 -26.52 8.51
N SER A 503 -15.57 -26.13 8.40
CA SER A 503 -16.38 -25.61 9.49
C SER A 503 -17.82 -26.13 9.37
N LEU A 504 -18.53 -26.18 10.50
CA LEU A 504 -19.98 -26.41 10.51
C LEU A 504 -20.66 -25.11 10.08
N ALA A 505 -21.67 -25.21 9.23
CA ALA A 505 -22.43 -24.04 8.80
C ALA A 505 -23.01 -23.31 10.02
N ASP A 506 -23.01 -21.97 9.96
CA ASP A 506 -23.65 -21.09 10.97
C ASP A 506 -23.16 -21.28 12.42
N GLY A 507 -21.99 -21.89 12.63
CA GLY A 507 -21.43 -22.12 13.96
C GLY A 507 -22.21 -23.16 14.78
N GLU A 508 -22.98 -24.04 14.12
CA GLU A 508 -23.73 -25.09 14.78
C GLU A 508 -22.80 -26.02 15.60
N THR A 509 -23.23 -26.36 16.81
CA THR A 509 -22.59 -27.39 17.64
C THR A 509 -23.45 -28.64 17.64
N ILE A 510 -22.85 -29.82 17.49
CA ILE A 510 -23.57 -31.08 17.46
C ILE A 510 -23.75 -31.56 18.89
N ASN A 511 -24.99 -31.70 19.35
CA ASN A 511 -25.25 -32.33 20.64
C ASN A 511 -25.21 -33.85 20.45
N VAL A 512 -24.24 -34.50 21.08
CA VAL A 512 -24.08 -35.94 21.08
C VAL A 512 -24.55 -36.47 22.43
N THR A 513 -25.52 -37.38 22.40
CA THR A 513 -26.00 -38.09 23.58
C THR A 513 -25.51 -39.53 23.52
N LEU A 514 -24.66 -39.90 24.47
CA LEU A 514 -24.17 -41.25 24.63
C LEU A 514 -24.91 -41.91 25.80
N GLU A 515 -25.69 -42.95 25.49
CA GLU A 515 -26.38 -43.73 26.50
C GLU A 515 -25.45 -44.76 27.13
N LEU A 516 -25.32 -44.70 28.46
CA LEU A 516 -24.56 -45.66 29.25
C LEU A 516 -25.55 -46.60 29.94
N ILE A 517 -25.47 -47.87 29.61
CA ILE A 517 -26.28 -48.93 30.22
C ILE A 517 -25.45 -49.67 31.26
N PRO A 518 -26.04 -50.18 32.35
CA PRO A 518 -25.29 -51.02 33.28
C PRO A 518 -24.74 -52.26 32.57
N ALA A 519 -23.50 -52.64 32.86
CA ALA A 519 -22.85 -53.82 32.29
C ALA A 519 -23.53 -55.10 32.78
N LYS A 520 -23.56 -56.13 31.92
CA LYS A 520 -24.08 -57.46 32.30
C LYS A 520 -23.03 -58.20 33.10
N VAL A 521 -23.38 -58.57 34.34
CA VAL A 521 -22.47 -59.32 35.23
C VAL A 521 -23.00 -60.74 35.40
N LEU A 522 -22.17 -61.73 35.14
CA LEU A 522 -22.49 -63.13 35.40
C LEU A 522 -22.51 -63.36 36.93
N VAL A 523 -23.68 -63.68 37.45
CA VAL A 523 -23.90 -63.95 38.88
C VAL A 523 -23.47 -65.38 39.24
N GLY A 524 -23.72 -66.31 38.32
CA GLY A 524 -23.36 -67.71 38.49
C GLY A 524 -24.18 -68.65 37.60
N GLU A 525 -23.89 -69.94 37.72
CA GLU A 525 -24.64 -71.01 37.06
C GLU A 525 -25.61 -71.68 38.05
N LEU A 526 -26.77 -72.09 37.55
CA LEU A 526 -27.81 -72.77 38.32
C LEU A 526 -28.26 -74.03 37.59
N GLU A 527 -28.50 -75.09 38.35
CA GLU A 527 -29.09 -76.35 37.89
C GLU A 527 -30.48 -76.50 38.49
N GLN A 528 -31.48 -76.74 37.63
CA GLN A 528 -32.86 -76.94 38.05
C GLN A 528 -33.42 -78.21 37.40
N GLU A 529 -34.15 -79.02 38.17
CA GLU A 529 -34.91 -80.14 37.63
C GLU A 529 -36.11 -79.62 36.81
N ILE A 530 -36.33 -80.20 35.64
CA ILE A 530 -37.42 -79.82 34.74
C ILE A 530 -38.72 -80.46 35.21
N ALA A 531 -39.74 -79.65 35.50
CA ALA A 531 -41.07 -80.13 35.88
C ALA A 531 -41.94 -80.46 34.64
N LEU A 532 -42.82 -81.45 34.78
CA LEU A 532 -43.83 -81.79 33.78
C LEU A 532 -45.14 -81.12 34.16
N VAL A 533 -45.68 -80.30 33.27
CA VAL A 533 -46.91 -79.52 33.51
C VAL A 533 -47.88 -79.76 32.36
N CYS A 534 -49.17 -79.69 32.65
CA CYS A 534 -50.22 -79.67 31.64
C CYS A 534 -51.06 -78.42 31.90
N LEU A 535 -50.85 -77.36 31.11
CA LEU A 535 -51.58 -76.09 31.30
C LEU A 535 -52.94 -76.09 30.59
N ASP A 536 -53.13 -76.96 29.58
CA ASP A 536 -54.41 -77.13 28.87
C ASP A 536 -55.23 -78.29 29.46
N ALA A 537 -56.23 -77.95 30.27
CA ALA A 537 -57.15 -78.91 30.89
C ALA A 537 -58.00 -79.73 29.88
N SER A 538 -57.97 -79.40 28.59
CA SER A 538 -58.69 -80.14 27.54
C SER A 538 -57.90 -81.31 26.94
N THR A 539 -56.60 -81.43 27.25
CA THR A 539 -55.75 -82.52 26.76
C THR A 539 -55.89 -83.79 27.61
N ARG A 540 -55.79 -84.97 26.98
CA ARG A 540 -55.93 -86.29 27.64
C ARG A 540 -54.63 -86.80 28.29
N HIS A 541 -53.61 -85.95 28.40
CA HIS A 541 -52.30 -86.34 28.89
C HIS A 541 -52.19 -86.01 30.38
N THR A 542 -51.95 -87.03 31.21
CA THR A 542 -51.69 -86.84 32.64
C THR A 542 -50.17 -86.79 32.86
N PRO A 543 -49.63 -85.86 33.68
CA PRO A 543 -48.20 -85.82 33.99
C PRO A 543 -47.61 -87.12 34.55
N SER A 544 -48.43 -88.00 35.12
CA SER A 544 -48.03 -89.34 35.59
C SER A 544 -47.59 -90.29 34.47
N ASP A 545 -48.07 -90.05 33.25
CA ASP A 545 -47.96 -90.97 32.11
C ASP A 545 -46.69 -90.72 31.28
N TRP A 546 -45.89 -89.71 31.66
CA TRP A 546 -44.72 -89.26 30.92
C TRP A 546 -43.50 -89.14 31.84
N SER A 547 -42.33 -89.40 31.27
CA SER A 547 -41.04 -89.22 31.92
C SER A 547 -40.07 -88.50 30.99
N ILE A 548 -39.21 -87.65 31.56
CA ILE A 548 -38.12 -87.00 30.85
C ILE A 548 -36.94 -87.97 30.79
N SER A 549 -36.34 -88.16 29.61
CA SER A 549 -35.16 -89.02 29.47
C SER A 549 -33.93 -88.43 30.18
N GLU A 550 -33.21 -89.22 30.98
CA GLU A 550 -31.86 -88.85 31.45
C GLU A 550 -30.89 -88.82 30.25
N PRO A 551 -30.04 -87.78 30.08
CA PRO A 551 -29.58 -86.78 31.04
C PRO A 551 -30.36 -85.45 31.05
N SER A 552 -31.34 -85.26 30.17
CA SER A 552 -32.05 -83.99 29.96
C SER A 552 -33.03 -83.60 31.07
N ARG A 553 -32.98 -84.29 32.21
CA ARG A 553 -33.82 -84.06 33.39
C ARG A 553 -33.39 -82.82 34.18
N ILE A 554 -32.12 -82.43 34.09
CA ILE A 554 -31.56 -81.24 34.74
C ILE A 554 -31.20 -80.22 33.68
N ALA A 555 -31.79 -79.03 33.77
CA ALA A 555 -31.46 -77.90 32.93
C ALA A 555 -30.42 -77.00 33.64
N ARG A 556 -29.42 -76.56 32.87
CA ARG A 556 -28.35 -75.65 33.31
C ARG A 556 -28.60 -74.26 32.78
N PHE A 557 -28.46 -73.26 33.64
CA PHE A 557 -28.69 -71.86 33.34
C PHE A 557 -27.54 -70.98 33.80
N ARG A 558 -27.30 -69.89 33.08
CA ARG A 558 -26.49 -68.77 33.53
C ARG A 558 -27.39 -67.62 33.94
N ILE A 559 -27.12 -67.07 35.11
CA ILE A 559 -27.85 -65.92 35.63
C ILE A 559 -26.99 -64.67 35.40
N TRP A 560 -27.52 -63.75 34.61
CA TRP A 560 -26.93 -62.47 34.31
C TRP A 560 -27.72 -61.38 35.02
N ALA A 561 -27.03 -60.54 35.78
CA ALA A 561 -27.63 -59.39 36.44
C ALA A 561 -27.10 -58.10 35.81
N GLN A 562 -28.01 -57.16 35.54
CA GLN A 562 -27.71 -55.85 34.98
C GLN A 562 -28.23 -54.78 35.96
N GLY A 563 -27.40 -53.82 36.37
CA GLY A 563 -27.84 -52.69 37.23
C GLY A 563 -28.20 -53.05 38.69
N LEU A 564 -28.00 -54.29 39.13
CA LEU A 564 -28.39 -54.79 40.46
C LEU A 564 -27.31 -54.68 41.55
N PHE A 565 -26.10 -54.32 41.18
CA PHE A 565 -24.96 -54.27 42.10
C PHE A 565 -24.77 -52.87 42.71
N PRO A 566 -24.34 -52.76 43.98
CA PRO A 566 -24.02 -51.46 44.61
C PRO A 566 -22.68 -50.88 44.11
N LYS A 567 -22.50 -49.55 44.15
CA LYS A 567 -21.29 -48.80 43.71
C LYS A 567 -19.94 -49.29 44.24
N ALA A 568 -19.91 -50.25 45.15
CA ALA A 568 -18.71 -50.86 45.67
C ALA A 568 -17.96 -51.70 44.60
N GLU A 569 -16.65 -51.84 44.79
CA GLU A 569 -15.77 -52.61 43.91
C GLU A 569 -16.21 -54.09 43.80
N PRO A 570 -15.98 -54.73 42.63
CA PRO A 570 -16.15 -56.17 42.46
C PRO A 570 -15.40 -56.94 43.55
N GLY A 571 -16.08 -57.88 44.23
CA GLY A 571 -15.50 -58.67 45.32
C GLY A 571 -15.62 -58.06 46.72
N SER A 572 -16.12 -56.83 46.86
CA SER A 572 -16.47 -56.26 48.17
C SER A 572 -17.52 -57.10 48.92
N PRO A 573 -17.60 -57.04 50.26
CA PRO A 573 -18.59 -57.80 51.04
C PRO A 573 -20.03 -57.54 50.58
N ALA A 574 -20.36 -56.30 50.22
CA ALA A 574 -21.66 -55.93 49.68
C ALA A 574 -21.94 -56.56 48.30
N HIS A 575 -20.91 -56.69 47.46
CA HIS A 575 -21.00 -57.36 46.16
C HIS A 575 -21.27 -58.87 46.34
N VAL A 576 -20.52 -59.53 47.23
CA VAL A 576 -20.68 -60.97 47.52
C VAL A 576 -22.06 -61.28 48.12
N GLN A 577 -22.54 -60.41 49.03
CA GLN A 577 -23.88 -60.54 49.60
C GLN A 577 -24.96 -60.41 48.53
N ARG A 578 -24.83 -59.44 47.60
CA ARG A 578 -25.77 -59.23 46.50
C ARG A 578 -25.78 -60.40 45.52
N THR A 579 -24.61 -60.91 45.11
CA THR A 579 -24.48 -62.10 44.26
C THR A 579 -25.18 -63.31 44.89
N SER A 580 -25.00 -63.50 46.19
CA SER A 580 -25.61 -64.62 46.92
C SER A 580 -27.14 -64.48 46.99
N ALA A 581 -27.66 -63.27 47.26
CA ALA A 581 -29.09 -63.01 47.31
C ALA A 581 -29.79 -63.22 45.95
N ILE A 582 -29.18 -62.75 44.85
CA ILE A 582 -29.72 -62.95 43.50
C ILE A 582 -29.72 -64.43 43.13
N ARG A 583 -28.65 -65.16 43.45
CA ARG A 583 -28.56 -66.61 43.19
C ARG A 583 -29.58 -67.42 43.99
N GLU A 584 -29.81 -67.06 45.26
CA GLU A 584 -30.81 -67.73 46.09
C GLU A 584 -32.22 -67.45 45.58
N PHE A 585 -32.54 -66.21 45.25
CA PHE A 585 -33.82 -65.85 44.62
C PHE A 585 -34.06 -66.66 43.34
N ALA A 586 -33.06 -66.74 42.46
CA ALA A 586 -33.18 -67.51 41.23
C ALA A 586 -33.40 -68.99 41.52
N ARG A 587 -32.72 -69.59 42.49
CA ARG A 587 -32.91 -70.98 42.89
C ARG A 587 -34.31 -71.24 43.46
N GLU A 588 -34.84 -70.36 44.29
CA GLU A 588 -36.12 -70.55 44.97
C GLU A 588 -37.32 -70.31 44.04
N HIS A 589 -37.21 -69.35 43.13
CA HIS A 589 -38.34 -68.84 42.35
C HIS A 589 -38.28 -69.10 40.85
N LEU A 590 -37.14 -69.51 40.28
CA LEU A 590 -37.10 -69.99 38.90
C LEU A 590 -37.88 -71.31 38.80
N ARG A 591 -38.80 -71.37 37.85
CA ARG A 591 -39.58 -72.56 37.53
C ARG A 591 -39.28 -72.93 36.09
N VAL A 592 -38.81 -74.15 35.92
CA VAL A 592 -38.45 -74.71 34.63
C VAL A 592 -39.40 -75.86 34.38
N PHE A 593 -40.12 -75.82 33.28
CA PHE A 593 -41.13 -76.82 32.99
C PHE A 593 -41.25 -77.09 31.50
N VAL A 594 -41.82 -78.24 31.18
CA VAL A 594 -42.24 -78.63 29.84
C VAL A 594 -43.75 -78.77 29.87
N ASP A 595 -44.44 -78.13 28.93
CA ASP A 595 -45.89 -78.24 28.80
C ASP A 595 -46.24 -79.44 27.90
N LEU A 596 -47.04 -80.37 28.43
CA LEU A 596 -47.53 -81.52 27.68
C LEU A 596 -48.45 -81.11 26.52
N ALA A 597 -49.01 -79.90 26.53
CA ALA A 597 -49.78 -79.37 25.41
C ALA A 597 -48.93 -79.16 24.13
N ASP A 598 -47.61 -78.99 24.27
CA ASP A 598 -46.68 -78.79 23.15
C ASP A 598 -46.25 -80.10 22.48
N LEU A 599 -46.77 -81.25 22.92
CA LEU A 599 -46.52 -82.55 22.28
C LEU A 599 -47.11 -82.61 20.86
N PRO A 600 -46.36 -83.11 19.86
CA PRO A 600 -46.88 -83.29 18.51
C PRO A 600 -48.11 -84.22 18.48
N ARG A 601 -49.13 -83.86 17.70
CA ARG A 601 -50.37 -84.64 17.53
C ARG A 601 -50.03 -86.03 16.96
N GLY A 602 -50.07 -87.07 17.81
CA GLY A 602 -49.76 -88.46 17.45
C GLY A 602 -48.71 -89.14 18.34
N ALA A 603 -48.07 -88.42 19.26
CA ALA A 603 -46.97 -88.93 20.11
C ALA A 603 -47.38 -89.93 21.22
N ALA A 604 -48.64 -90.38 21.27
CA ALA A 604 -49.26 -91.03 22.43
C ALA A 604 -48.58 -92.31 22.96
N THR A 605 -47.59 -92.88 22.26
CA THR A 605 -46.84 -94.07 22.71
C THR A 605 -45.33 -94.07 22.42
N THR A 606 -44.81 -93.22 21.51
CA THR A 606 -43.41 -93.27 21.06
C THR A 606 -42.51 -92.15 21.58
N GLY A 607 -43.07 -91.23 22.37
CA GLY A 607 -42.34 -90.05 22.83
C GLY A 607 -42.26 -88.92 21.79
N GLY A 608 -41.85 -87.74 22.24
CA GLY A 608 -41.77 -86.53 21.41
C GLY A 608 -40.89 -85.45 22.04
N THR A 609 -40.25 -84.64 21.20
CA THR A 609 -39.42 -83.51 21.64
C THR A 609 -40.28 -82.29 21.91
N VAL A 610 -40.10 -81.67 23.07
CA VAL A 610 -40.91 -80.54 23.54
C VAL A 610 -40.00 -79.40 24.02
N PRO A 611 -40.31 -78.12 23.74
CA PRO A 611 -39.52 -77.01 24.24
C PRO A 611 -39.52 -76.91 25.77
N VAL A 612 -38.40 -76.44 26.32
CA VAL A 612 -38.28 -76.11 27.74
C VAL A 612 -38.73 -74.67 27.96
N HIS A 613 -39.71 -74.48 28.83
CA HIS A 613 -40.19 -73.18 29.27
C HIS A 613 -39.60 -72.80 30.62
N LEU A 614 -39.39 -71.51 30.82
CA LEU A 614 -38.89 -70.94 32.07
C LEU A 614 -39.73 -69.73 32.46
N THR A 615 -39.99 -69.60 33.76
CA THR A 615 -40.68 -68.44 34.32
C THR A 615 -40.24 -68.21 35.76
N PHE A 616 -40.35 -66.97 36.24
CA PHE A 616 -40.18 -66.68 37.65
C PHE A 616 -41.54 -66.68 38.35
N ALA A 617 -41.68 -67.46 39.42
CA ALA A 617 -42.91 -67.54 40.20
C ALA A 617 -43.25 -66.22 40.94
N ARG A 618 -42.28 -65.32 41.08
CA ARG A 618 -42.43 -63.99 41.66
C ARG A 618 -41.61 -62.98 40.86
N ASP A 619 -42.07 -61.73 40.82
CA ASP A 619 -41.27 -60.64 40.28
C ASP A 619 -40.06 -60.39 41.19
N TRP A 620 -38.86 -60.44 40.60
CA TRP A 620 -37.61 -60.22 41.30
C TRP A 620 -37.54 -58.82 41.92
N ARG A 621 -38.17 -57.81 41.29
CA ARG A 621 -38.20 -56.42 41.81
C ARG A 621 -38.91 -56.31 43.14
N SER A 622 -39.95 -57.13 43.34
CA SER A 622 -40.76 -57.14 44.57
C SER A 622 -40.23 -58.08 45.66
N SER A 623 -39.33 -59.01 45.29
CA SER A 623 -38.94 -60.14 46.15
C SER A 623 -37.52 -60.05 46.68
N LEU A 624 -36.62 -59.37 45.96
CA LEU A 624 -35.30 -59.06 46.49
C LEU A 624 -35.42 -57.82 47.39
N ASP A 625 -35.10 -57.96 48.69
CA ASP A 625 -35.06 -56.84 49.65
C ASP A 625 -33.85 -55.93 49.35
N LEU A 626 -34.00 -55.13 48.30
CA LEU A 626 -33.00 -54.18 47.81
C LEU A 626 -33.38 -52.78 48.30
N PRO A 627 -32.47 -52.03 48.93
CA PRO A 627 -32.72 -50.61 49.20
C PRO A 627 -32.96 -49.90 47.87
N GLU A 628 -34.08 -49.18 47.75
CA GLU A 628 -34.56 -48.53 46.52
C GLU A 628 -33.50 -47.59 45.89
N VAL A 629 -32.64 -47.01 46.72
CA VAL A 629 -31.55 -46.10 46.33
C VAL A 629 -30.37 -46.81 45.63
N ALA A 630 -30.31 -48.15 45.67
CA ALA A 630 -29.17 -48.94 45.19
C ALA A 630 -29.42 -49.68 43.86
N VAL A 631 -30.61 -49.55 43.26
CA VAL A 631 -31.01 -50.27 42.05
C VAL A 631 -31.15 -49.27 40.91
N ASP A 632 -30.46 -49.53 39.79
CA ASP A 632 -30.63 -48.72 38.59
C ASP A 632 -32.06 -48.91 38.05
N THR A 633 -32.70 -47.85 37.54
CA THR A 633 -34.04 -47.95 36.94
C THR A 633 -34.05 -48.88 35.72
N ARG A 634 -32.89 -49.04 35.07
CA ARG A 634 -32.63 -49.98 33.97
C ARG A 634 -32.15 -51.36 34.45
N ALA A 635 -32.28 -51.69 35.73
CA ALA A 635 -31.85 -52.97 36.26
C ALA A 635 -32.72 -54.12 35.73
N ASP A 636 -32.08 -55.22 35.38
CA ASP A 636 -32.74 -56.43 34.88
C ASP A 636 -32.01 -57.70 35.32
N LEU A 637 -32.77 -58.81 35.38
CA LEU A 637 -32.28 -60.13 35.72
C LEU A 637 -32.60 -61.09 34.57
N HIS A 638 -31.58 -61.45 33.81
CA HIS A 638 -31.71 -62.33 32.66
C HIS A 638 -31.20 -63.73 32.97
N VAL A 639 -31.94 -64.75 32.54
CA VAL A 639 -31.55 -66.15 32.68
C VAL A 639 -31.38 -66.75 31.29
N GLU A 640 -30.18 -67.25 31.03
CA GLU A 640 -29.80 -67.88 29.77
C GLU A 640 -29.73 -69.40 29.95
N LEU A 641 -30.50 -70.15 29.17
CA LEU A 641 -30.45 -71.61 29.15
C LEU A 641 -29.18 -72.09 28.42
N VAL A 642 -28.33 -72.84 29.13
CA VAL A 642 -27.06 -73.37 28.61
C VAL A 642 -27.21 -74.82 28.12
N SER A 643 -28.18 -75.56 28.67
CA SER A 643 -28.54 -76.91 28.21
C SER A 643 -29.44 -76.88 26.97
N GLU A 644 -29.83 -78.06 26.46
CA GLU A 644 -30.71 -78.17 25.28
C GLU A 644 -32.03 -77.41 25.47
N THR A 645 -32.46 -76.67 24.45
CA THR A 645 -33.70 -75.87 24.45
C THR A 645 -34.97 -76.70 24.31
N SER A 646 -34.83 -78.01 24.11
CA SER A 646 -35.93 -78.95 23.97
C SER A 646 -35.53 -80.30 24.55
N VAL A 647 -36.51 -81.04 25.07
CA VAL A 647 -36.30 -82.29 25.79
C VAL A 647 -37.19 -83.37 25.21
N LEU A 648 -36.67 -84.60 25.15
CA LEU A 648 -37.43 -85.77 24.73
C LEU A 648 -38.27 -86.31 25.91
N LEU A 649 -39.59 -86.36 25.70
CA LEU A 649 -40.52 -87.02 26.61
C LEU A 649 -40.76 -88.46 26.16
N MET A 650 -40.78 -89.40 27.11
CA MET A 650 -41.05 -90.82 26.90
C MET A 650 -42.31 -91.22 27.68
N GLY A 651 -43.22 -91.97 27.06
CA GLY A 651 -44.41 -92.52 27.73
C GLY A 651 -44.02 -93.58 28.76
N ARG A 652 -44.68 -93.57 29.94
CA ARG A 652 -44.44 -94.52 31.04
C ARG A 652 -45.32 -95.76 30.87
N GLU A 653 -44.76 -96.96 30.99
CA GLU A 653 -45.55 -98.21 30.94
C GLU A 653 -46.36 -98.41 32.23
N PRO A 654 -47.60 -98.95 32.15
CA PRO A 654 -48.47 -99.12 33.32
C PRO A 654 -47.92 -100.21 34.26
N GLY A 655 -47.14 -99.82 35.28
CA GLY A 655 -46.61 -100.72 36.31
C GLY A 655 -45.35 -100.24 37.05
N GLU A 656 -44.65 -99.21 36.57
CA GLU A 656 -43.48 -98.66 37.27
C GLU A 656 -43.88 -97.73 38.43
N SER A 657 -43.88 -98.28 39.65
CA SER A 657 -43.96 -97.49 40.89
C SER A 657 -42.59 -96.86 41.20
N GLY A 658 -42.30 -95.75 40.54
CA GLY A 658 -41.20 -94.84 40.88
C GLY A 658 -41.79 -93.48 41.23
N ALA A 659 -41.54 -93.01 42.46
CA ALA A 659 -42.08 -91.77 43.02
C ALA A 659 -42.19 -90.64 41.97
N ALA A 660 -43.40 -90.09 41.81
CA ALA A 660 -43.60 -88.88 41.03
C ALA A 660 -42.63 -87.80 41.55
N PRO A 661 -41.93 -87.05 40.67
CA PRO A 661 -41.05 -85.99 41.14
C PRO A 661 -41.87 -85.04 42.02
N ALA A 662 -41.43 -84.91 43.27
CA ALA A 662 -42.09 -84.13 44.30
C ALA A 662 -41.90 -82.64 44.01
N SER A 663 -42.69 -82.08 43.09
CA SER A 663 -43.00 -80.64 43.07
C SER A 663 -44.16 -80.32 42.12
N LEU A 664 -45.37 -80.75 42.46
CA LEU A 664 -46.58 -80.05 41.99
C LEU A 664 -46.63 -78.70 42.71
N TYR A 665 -45.81 -77.73 42.27
CA TYR A 665 -46.05 -76.34 42.64
C TYR A 665 -47.37 -75.91 41.97
N PRO A 666 -48.29 -75.25 42.70
CA PRO A 666 -49.44 -74.62 42.06
C PRO A 666 -48.92 -73.50 41.14
N ILE A 667 -48.77 -73.80 39.85
CA ILE A 667 -48.44 -72.80 38.84
C ILE A 667 -49.72 -72.00 38.62
N THR A 668 -49.76 -70.80 39.17
CA THR A 668 -50.76 -69.82 38.76
C THR A 668 -50.34 -69.34 37.37
N PRO A 669 -51.18 -69.43 36.34
CA PRO A 669 -50.81 -68.97 35.00
C PRO A 669 -50.52 -67.46 35.05
N PRO A 670 -49.48 -66.97 34.35
CA PRO A 670 -49.21 -65.54 34.30
C PRO A 670 -50.36 -64.79 33.62
N SER A 671 -50.70 -63.63 34.17
CA SER A 671 -51.59 -62.65 33.53
C SER A 671 -51.01 -62.25 32.18
N ARG A 672 -51.87 -62.13 31.16
CA ARG A 672 -51.54 -61.85 29.74
C ARG A 672 -50.78 -60.53 29.46
N GLU A 673 -50.40 -59.78 30.49
CA GLU A 673 -49.63 -58.53 30.40
C GLU A 673 -48.12 -58.70 30.69
N GLN A 674 -47.64 -59.92 30.97
CA GLN A 674 -46.22 -60.21 31.29
C GLN A 674 -45.52 -61.13 30.29
N GLN A 675 -45.94 -61.16 29.02
CA GLN A 675 -45.28 -61.90 27.94
C GLN A 675 -44.46 -60.99 27.02
#